data_AF-A0A2M6ITB7-F1
#
_entry.id   AF-A0A2M6ITB7-F1
#
_cell.length_a   1.000
_cell.length_b   1.000
_cell.length_c   1.000
_cell.angle_alpha   90.00
_cell.angle_beta   90.00
_cell.angle_gamma   90.00
#
_symmetry.space_group_name_H-M   'P 1'
#
loop_
_entity.id
_entity.type
_entity.pdbx_description
1 polymer ?
#
loop_
_entity_poly.entity_id
_entity_poly.type
_entity_poly.pdbx_seq_one_letter_code
_entity_poly.pdbx_strand_id
1 'polypeptide(L)'
;MSHNSQLTYEEYIKVHKATEKVLAHRKNSHAYHDYMRAKGAAKAYRDYTLKKSSEIEDLKDYFTIAVNPSHWSSLSTSQFNNLQKIYGDVALKVELVDNNFSKMLSSQVLNNNVLSTGGACALESIDTKIIMMLLGDGAHKDSPKFYIEKMLSRFPTWTQITGSIIPKNGLNIFYDESFPWHLRLSEYGLTNPESKTQKTYDGIFNAVKRYIKLINPNNILVRVPFVDLNLKNNGFLSDWFKSTKLHLNNIESEYSLKNIAINPNNHLKSWVKYTYFGPKIIEITKKYLLDNYPIISAKYHVNEVSIHIRNKQIDHLDTERLNGWMHSIALKGKAERIVSLRKKQLLTKYHRLELSQYRWLLENIDDLPLGFTGFLDLAYNGFFLHEDTINSKELIKKMVKDGFNNDFFDSPLRLHSRNVESVIDLLSRFKNPNTVSFATNTLSELTRLKEKHKSICKKIKVLNSFIQSFTKAIKIFTDITISGSCLLDINEGFNKGVLTEVKRNLLKRVSYDTQYYLKSEKYRDLFINKVDFHKKIKIIINNLVFLEQGKGKIVTNSINERDNELIQLILISLPKIIKQSDADLKILKQQKNFLESTISILYRDVSQNITKQQSDILTPYVEILPLNRNLFVSYMQQLLFIPIIRTSYIAMVEIAENADLNNCEKETQIINYINKLFPIIEDCIKYIMNGGDYPWQSRFKT
;
A
#
# COMPACT_ATOMS: atom_id res chain seq x y z
N MET A 1 24.42 -20.96 21.07
CA MET A 1 23.31 -20.38 20.30
C MET A 1 23.90 -19.78 19.04
N SER A 2 23.57 -20.34 17.87
CA SER A 2 24.14 -19.96 16.58
C SER A 2 23.85 -18.47 16.29
N HIS A 3 24.89 -17.75 15.88
CA HIS A 3 24.82 -16.34 15.50
C HIS A 3 23.67 -16.09 14.50
N ASN A 4 22.66 -15.34 14.94
CA ASN A 4 21.73 -14.67 14.03
C ASN A 4 22.57 -13.89 13.01
N SER A 5 22.28 -14.06 11.72
CA SER A 5 22.93 -13.32 10.63
C SER A 5 22.83 -11.82 10.92
N GLN A 6 23.94 -11.22 11.33
CA GLN A 6 24.02 -9.78 11.55
C GLN A 6 23.67 -9.07 10.24
N LEU A 7 22.82 -8.04 10.31
CA LEU A 7 22.48 -7.20 9.15
C LEU A 7 23.74 -6.76 8.39
N THR A 8 23.84 -7.10 7.11
CA THR A 8 24.98 -6.66 6.28
C THR A 8 24.73 -5.30 5.63
N TYR A 9 25.81 -4.63 5.22
CA TYR A 9 25.71 -3.39 4.43
C TYR A 9 24.94 -3.63 3.12
N GLU A 10 25.15 -4.77 2.47
CA GLU A 10 24.44 -5.11 1.24
C GLU A 10 22.93 -5.26 1.45
N GLU A 11 22.51 -5.92 2.53
CA GLU A 11 21.10 -6.02 2.90
C GLU A 11 20.51 -4.65 3.24
N TYR A 12 21.24 -3.82 3.97
CA TYR A 12 20.85 -2.44 4.25
C TYR A 12 20.55 -1.67 2.96
N ILE A 13 21.47 -1.73 1.99
CA ILE A 13 21.28 -1.10 0.68
C ILE A 13 20.06 -1.67 -0.06
N LYS A 14 19.84 -3.00 -0.03
CA LYS A 14 18.69 -3.64 -0.68
C LYS A 14 17.37 -3.16 -0.08
N VAL A 15 17.26 -3.11 1.25
CA VAL A 15 16.04 -2.64 1.92
C VAL A 15 15.73 -1.20 1.53
N HIS A 16 16.72 -0.32 1.60
CA HIS A 16 16.48 1.06 1.26
C HIS A 16 16.15 1.27 -0.23
N LYS A 17 16.82 0.56 -1.16
CA LYS A 17 16.42 0.56 -2.58
C LYS A 17 14.99 0.08 -2.77
N ALA A 18 14.56 -0.94 -2.03
CA ALA A 18 13.19 -1.43 -2.05
C ALA A 18 12.21 -0.35 -1.54
N THR A 19 12.56 0.36 -0.47
CA THR A 19 11.80 1.51 0.05
C THR A 19 11.68 2.65 -0.95
N GLU A 20 12.80 3.03 -1.59
CA GLU A 20 12.80 4.06 -2.64
C GLU A 20 11.83 3.70 -3.77
N LYS A 21 11.86 2.44 -4.25
CA LYS A 21 10.96 1.95 -5.31
C LYS A 21 9.49 2.02 -4.90
N VAL A 22 9.16 1.59 -3.69
CA VAL A 22 7.79 1.68 -3.16
C VAL A 22 7.33 3.14 -3.15
N LEU A 23 8.11 4.04 -2.55
CA LEU A 23 7.74 5.46 -2.46
C LEU A 23 7.70 6.17 -3.83
N ALA A 24 8.56 5.76 -4.78
CA ALA A 24 8.65 6.34 -6.12
C ALA A 24 7.38 6.18 -6.96
N HIS A 25 6.48 5.26 -6.60
CA HIS A 25 5.14 5.16 -7.21
C HIS A 25 4.31 6.44 -7.02
N ARG A 26 4.68 7.32 -6.07
CA ARG A 26 4.12 8.66 -5.90
C ARG A 26 5.23 9.69 -5.68
N LYS A 27 5.97 10.04 -6.74
CA LYS A 27 7.08 11.00 -6.66
C LYS A 27 6.73 12.40 -6.14
N ASN A 28 5.46 12.81 -6.28
CA ASN A 28 4.99 14.12 -5.80
C ASN A 28 4.44 14.06 -4.37
N SER A 29 4.56 12.92 -3.69
CA SER A 29 4.02 12.73 -2.35
C SER A 29 4.97 13.23 -1.26
N HIS A 30 4.39 13.54 -0.10
CA HIS A 30 5.11 13.94 1.10
C HIS A 30 6.15 12.91 1.53
N ALA A 31 5.76 11.63 1.54
CA ALA A 31 6.66 10.55 1.93
C ALA A 31 7.87 10.39 1.00
N TYR A 32 7.65 10.45 -0.32
CA TYR A 32 8.76 10.36 -1.27
C TYR A 32 9.67 11.59 -1.20
N HIS A 33 9.09 12.79 -1.06
CA HIS A 33 9.85 14.01 -0.88
C HIS A 33 10.78 13.91 0.32
N ASP A 34 10.27 13.56 1.51
CA ASP A 34 11.11 13.53 2.71
C ASP A 34 12.15 12.42 2.71
N TYR A 35 11.86 11.31 2.05
CA TYR A 35 12.85 10.27 1.79
C TYR A 35 14.01 10.78 0.93
N MET A 36 13.74 11.63 -0.07
CA MET A 36 14.73 12.12 -1.03
C MET A 36 15.34 13.48 -0.66
N ARG A 37 14.72 14.25 0.25
CA ARG A 37 15.04 15.67 0.51
C ARG A 37 16.48 15.90 0.99
N ALA A 38 17.13 14.90 1.58
CA ALA A 38 18.51 15.02 2.03
C ALA A 38 19.46 15.53 0.92
N LYS A 39 19.21 15.14 -0.35
CA LYS A 39 20.01 15.59 -1.50
C LYS A 39 19.86 17.09 -1.78
N GLY A 40 18.63 17.60 -1.83
CA GLY A 40 18.37 19.03 -2.02
C GLY A 40 18.81 19.86 -0.83
N ALA A 41 18.60 19.33 0.38
CA ALA A 41 19.01 19.99 1.61
C ALA A 41 20.55 20.15 1.72
N ALA A 42 21.32 19.14 1.34
CA ALA A 42 22.78 19.24 1.29
C ALA A 42 23.26 20.31 0.30
N LYS A 43 22.61 20.40 -0.89
CA LYS A 43 22.92 21.44 -1.89
C LYS A 43 22.61 22.83 -1.36
N ALA A 44 21.44 23.02 -0.74
CA ALA A 44 21.04 24.28 -0.14
C ALA A 44 22.00 24.75 0.97
N TYR A 45 22.44 23.83 1.85
CA TYR A 45 23.45 24.15 2.87
C TYR A 45 24.80 24.54 2.27
N ARG A 46 25.27 23.80 1.27
CA ARG A 46 26.52 24.12 0.57
C ARG A 46 26.47 25.50 -0.07
N ASP A 47 25.36 25.87 -0.70
CA ASP A 47 25.23 27.18 -1.31
C ASP A 47 25.22 28.29 -0.24
N TYR A 48 24.54 28.07 0.89
CA TYR A 48 24.57 28.98 2.04
C TYR A 48 25.98 29.21 2.59
N THR A 49 26.74 28.14 2.84
CA THR A 49 28.13 28.23 3.34
C THR A 49 29.06 28.93 2.34
N LEU A 50 28.82 28.73 1.04
CA LEU A 50 29.53 29.43 -0.04
C LEU A 50 29.00 30.85 -0.33
N LYS A 51 28.01 31.33 0.43
CA LYS A 51 27.31 32.62 0.21
C LYS A 51 26.74 32.77 -1.22
N LYS A 52 26.33 31.65 -1.82
CA LYS A 52 25.65 31.59 -3.12
C LYS A 52 24.14 31.53 -2.93
N SER A 53 23.39 31.92 -3.95
CA SER A 53 21.94 31.74 -3.96
C SER A 53 21.58 30.30 -4.32
N SER A 54 20.75 29.64 -3.52
CA SER A 54 20.12 28.35 -3.86
C SER A 54 18.86 28.51 -4.71
N GLU A 55 18.52 27.48 -5.46
CA GLU A 55 17.25 27.38 -6.20
C GLU A 55 16.07 27.19 -5.21
N ILE A 56 14.87 27.63 -5.60
CA ILE A 56 13.70 27.58 -4.72
C ILE A 56 13.36 26.13 -4.34
N GLU A 57 13.57 25.20 -5.26
CA GLU A 57 13.37 23.77 -5.09
C GLU A 57 14.30 23.21 -3.99
N ASP A 58 15.60 23.49 -4.06
CA ASP A 58 16.55 23.06 -3.01
C ASP A 58 16.24 23.73 -1.66
N LEU A 59 15.79 25.00 -1.69
CA LEU A 59 15.35 25.70 -0.49
C LEU A 59 14.12 25.00 0.11
N LYS A 60 13.16 24.53 -0.68
CA LYS A 60 11.98 23.78 -0.18
C LYS A 60 12.38 22.49 0.52
N ASP A 61 13.43 21.83 0.04
CA ASP A 61 13.98 20.63 0.66
C ASP A 61 14.72 20.93 1.99
N TYR A 62 15.07 22.19 2.23
CA TYR A 62 15.93 22.62 3.32
C TYR A 62 15.17 23.19 4.51
N PHE A 63 14.84 22.35 5.50
CA PHE A 63 14.60 22.74 6.91
C PHE A 63 14.68 21.51 7.82
N THR A 64 15.58 20.60 7.48
CA THR A 64 15.93 19.51 8.39
C THR A 64 16.71 20.07 9.55
N ILE A 65 16.37 19.69 10.79
CA ILE A 65 17.21 19.98 11.96
C ILE A 65 18.59 19.32 11.81
N ALA A 66 18.67 18.27 10.99
CA ALA A 66 19.92 17.80 10.39
C ALA A 66 20.49 18.87 9.45
N VAL A 67 21.51 19.60 9.89
CA VAL A 67 22.26 20.51 9.02
C VAL A 67 23.22 19.67 8.17
N ASN A 68 23.26 19.93 6.86
CA ASN A 68 24.02 19.13 5.88
C ASN A 68 23.68 17.62 5.92
N PRO A 69 22.40 17.25 5.71
CA PRO A 69 21.99 15.85 5.82
C PRO A 69 22.60 15.01 4.69
N SER A 70 23.12 13.86 5.07
CA SER A 70 23.62 12.80 4.20
C SER A 70 22.57 11.69 4.12
N HIS A 71 22.13 11.37 2.91
CA HIS A 71 21.20 10.28 2.66
C HIS A 71 21.85 8.92 2.99
N TRP A 72 21.07 7.92 3.42
CA TRP A 72 21.57 6.59 3.77
C TRP A 72 22.53 5.98 2.73
N SER A 73 22.27 6.22 1.44
CA SER A 73 23.06 5.69 0.33
C SER A 73 24.47 6.29 0.23
N SER A 74 24.78 7.32 1.01
CA SER A 74 26.10 7.95 1.06
C SER A 74 27.01 7.41 2.17
N LEU A 75 26.47 6.58 3.08
CA LEU A 75 27.27 5.96 4.12
C LEU A 75 28.22 4.91 3.53
N SER A 76 29.51 5.03 3.85
CA SER A 76 30.50 3.99 3.57
C SER A 76 30.22 2.72 4.38
N THR A 77 30.76 1.58 3.94
CA THR A 77 30.65 0.30 4.69
C THR A 77 31.17 0.42 6.13
N SER A 78 32.26 1.17 6.35
CA SER A 78 32.79 1.41 7.70
C SER A 78 31.80 2.21 8.58
N GLN A 79 31.25 3.29 8.06
CA GLN A 79 30.25 4.10 8.77
C GLN A 79 28.99 3.28 9.09
N PHE A 80 28.53 2.47 8.13
CA PHE A 80 27.41 1.55 8.34
C PHE A 80 27.72 0.51 9.44
N ASN A 81 28.90 -0.12 9.41
CA ASN A 81 29.26 -1.11 10.43
C ASN A 81 29.26 -0.49 11.84
N ASN A 82 29.68 0.77 11.98
CA ASN A 82 29.59 1.48 13.26
C ASN A 82 28.14 1.84 13.62
N LEU A 83 27.33 2.26 12.65
CA LEU A 83 25.90 2.49 12.84
C LEU A 83 25.18 1.23 13.34
N GLN A 84 25.48 0.08 12.74
CA GLN A 84 24.94 -1.21 13.13
C GLN A 84 25.39 -1.62 14.54
N LYS A 85 26.62 -1.33 14.95
CA LYS A 85 27.05 -1.59 16.35
C LYS A 85 26.19 -0.81 17.34
N ILE A 86 25.83 0.44 17.01
CA ILE A 86 25.02 1.32 17.86
C ILE A 86 23.55 0.85 17.90
N TYR A 87 22.91 0.68 16.74
CA TYR A 87 21.45 0.45 16.64
C TYR A 87 21.06 -1.01 16.40
N GLY A 88 22.01 -1.91 16.12
CA GLY A 88 21.72 -3.26 15.65
C GLY A 88 20.97 -3.24 14.32
N ASP A 89 20.03 -4.17 14.15
CA ASP A 89 19.21 -4.29 12.94
C ASP A 89 18.25 -3.11 12.73
N VAL A 90 18.03 -2.28 13.76
CA VAL A 90 17.26 -1.03 13.64
C VAL A 90 17.99 0.00 12.79
N ALA A 91 19.28 -0.18 12.48
CA ALA A 91 19.98 0.64 11.52
C ALA A 91 19.20 0.78 10.19
N LEU A 92 18.42 -0.23 9.79
CA LEU A 92 17.50 -0.20 8.63
C LEU A 92 16.46 0.91 8.66
N LYS A 93 16.12 1.45 9.84
CA LYS A 93 15.22 2.58 9.95
C LYS A 93 15.93 3.90 9.62
N VAL A 94 17.26 3.99 9.65
CA VAL A 94 17.98 5.26 9.48
C VAL A 94 17.96 5.69 8.02
N GLU A 95 17.26 6.79 7.70
CA GLU A 95 17.13 7.31 6.33
C GLU A 95 18.16 8.39 5.98
N LEU A 96 18.55 9.19 6.98
CA LEU A 96 19.46 10.31 6.82
C LEU A 96 20.25 10.52 8.11
N VAL A 97 21.49 11.00 7.98
CA VAL A 97 22.36 11.37 9.10
C VAL A 97 22.92 12.76 8.85
N ASP A 98 23.13 13.57 9.87
CA ASP A 98 23.82 14.86 9.70
C ASP A 98 25.35 14.68 9.59
N ASN A 99 26.03 15.78 9.27
CA ASN A 99 27.49 15.78 9.11
C ASN A 99 28.23 15.41 10.41
N ASN A 100 27.77 15.89 11.56
CA ASN A 100 28.42 15.60 12.84
C ASN A 100 28.34 14.13 13.21
N PHE A 101 27.17 13.53 13.05
CA PHE A 101 26.98 12.11 13.29
C PHE A 101 27.79 11.28 12.29
N SER A 102 27.84 11.70 11.02
CA SER A 102 28.67 11.07 9.98
C SER A 102 30.17 11.12 10.31
N LYS A 103 30.68 12.26 10.81
CA LYS A 103 32.05 12.41 11.31
C LYS A 103 32.32 11.47 12.48
N MET A 104 31.39 11.40 13.44
CA MET A 104 31.50 10.50 14.59
C MET A 104 31.50 9.01 14.18
N LEU A 105 30.66 8.61 13.22
CA LEU A 105 30.67 7.25 12.67
C LEU A 105 31.99 6.91 11.96
N SER A 106 32.75 7.93 11.55
CA SER A 106 34.03 7.79 10.85
C SER A 106 35.24 7.82 11.78
N SER A 107 35.11 8.43 12.98
CA SER A 107 36.20 8.47 13.95
C SER A 107 36.25 7.17 14.76
N GLN A 108 37.45 6.63 14.95
CA GLN A 108 37.67 5.49 15.86
C GLN A 108 37.64 5.90 17.34
N VAL A 109 37.44 7.20 17.62
CA VAL A 109 37.40 7.77 18.96
C VAL A 109 36.09 7.37 19.63
N LEU A 110 36.14 6.12 20.14
CA LEU A 110 35.24 5.45 21.04
C LEU A 110 33.81 5.27 20.52
N ASN A 111 33.64 4.20 19.73
CA ASN A 111 32.37 3.53 19.38
C ASN A 111 31.50 3.12 20.59
N ASN A 112 31.87 3.50 21.82
CA ASN A 112 31.19 3.12 23.03
C ASN A 112 30.45 4.32 23.58
N ASN A 113 29.12 4.16 23.55
CA ASN A 113 28.10 5.01 24.12
C ASN A 113 27.74 6.22 23.27
N VAL A 114 26.76 6.02 22.38
CA VAL A 114 25.84 7.07 21.89
C VAL A 114 24.62 7.13 22.80
N LEU A 115 24.12 8.30 23.20
CA LEU A 115 22.81 8.41 23.89
C LEU A 115 21.72 8.46 22.82
N SER A 116 20.93 7.40 22.66
CA SER A 116 19.73 7.47 21.80
C SER A 116 18.63 8.17 22.58
N THR A 117 18.18 9.31 22.06
CA THR A 117 17.14 10.13 22.69
C THR A 117 15.94 10.28 21.76
N GLY A 118 14.76 10.35 22.34
CA GLY A 118 13.51 10.43 21.60
C GLY A 118 12.41 11.09 22.41
N GLY A 119 11.27 11.35 21.79
CA GLY A 119 10.11 11.96 22.44
C GLY A 119 8.91 11.98 21.53
N ALA A 120 7.73 11.91 22.12
CA ALA A 120 6.45 11.93 21.40
C ALA A 120 5.70 13.23 21.65
N CYS A 121 4.71 13.48 20.80
CA CYS A 121 3.79 14.59 20.95
C CYS A 121 2.48 14.06 21.53
N ALA A 122 1.87 14.80 22.47
CA ALA A 122 0.57 14.40 23.02
C ALA A 122 -0.53 14.39 21.95
N LEU A 123 -0.43 15.26 20.95
CA LEU A 123 -1.28 15.29 19.76
C LEU A 123 -0.37 15.32 18.53
N GLU A 124 -0.71 14.54 17.49
CA GLU A 124 0.08 14.50 16.25
C GLU A 124 -0.32 15.64 15.30
N SER A 125 0.45 15.87 14.23
CA SER A 125 0.26 17.04 13.36
C SER A 125 -1.07 16.98 12.59
N ILE A 126 -1.60 15.78 12.33
CA ILE A 126 -2.97 15.56 11.85
C ILE A 126 -4.01 16.15 12.82
N ASP A 127 -3.81 15.99 14.14
CA ASP A 127 -4.75 16.43 15.17
C ASP A 127 -4.71 17.95 15.32
N THR A 128 -3.52 18.55 15.26
CA THR A 128 -3.37 20.01 15.32
C THR A 128 -4.01 20.68 14.10
N LYS A 129 -3.89 20.11 12.90
CA LYS A 129 -4.59 20.58 11.68
C LYS A 129 -6.11 20.57 11.86
N ILE A 130 -6.68 19.50 12.44
CA ILE A 130 -8.12 19.41 12.70
C ILE A 130 -8.55 20.42 13.77
N ILE A 131 -7.78 20.58 14.85
CA ILE A 131 -8.05 21.60 15.88
C ILE A 131 -8.04 23.00 15.28
N MET A 132 -7.09 23.33 14.40
CA MET A 132 -7.07 24.61 13.71
C MET A 132 -8.30 24.85 12.82
N MET A 133 -8.80 23.81 12.14
CA MET A 133 -10.06 23.89 11.39
C MET A 133 -11.25 24.17 12.32
N LEU A 134 -11.31 23.49 13.47
CA LEU A 134 -12.35 23.70 14.48
C LEU A 134 -12.30 25.11 15.09
N LEU A 135 -11.12 25.72 15.19
CA LEU A 135 -10.95 27.09 15.71
C LEU A 135 -11.28 28.18 14.67
N GLY A 136 -11.17 27.88 13.37
CA GLY A 136 -11.29 28.87 12.28
C GLY A 136 -12.71 29.14 11.77
N ASP A 137 -13.60 28.14 11.79
CA ASP A 137 -14.89 28.19 11.08
C ASP A 137 -16.09 28.28 12.03
N GLY A 138 -16.20 29.34 12.86
CA GLY A 138 -17.43 29.63 13.63
C GLY A 138 -18.02 28.43 14.42
N ALA A 139 -17.21 27.41 14.68
CA ALA A 139 -17.67 26.14 15.22
C ALA A 139 -18.00 26.35 16.69
N HIS A 140 -18.89 25.49 17.21
CA HIS A 140 -19.26 25.52 18.62
C HIS A 140 -18.02 25.63 19.51
N LYS A 141 -18.05 26.55 20.48
CA LYS A 141 -16.94 26.91 21.38
C LYS A 141 -16.29 25.70 22.08
N ASP A 142 -17.02 24.61 22.23
CA ASP A 142 -16.57 23.37 22.89
C ASP A 142 -16.07 22.27 21.94
N SER A 143 -16.16 22.47 20.62
CA SER A 143 -15.78 21.43 19.63
C SER A 143 -14.29 21.05 19.64
N PRO A 144 -13.31 21.97 19.83
CA PRO A 144 -11.90 21.59 19.94
C PRO A 144 -11.64 20.77 21.20
N LYS A 145 -12.26 21.16 22.33
CA LYS A 145 -12.14 20.47 23.61
C LYS A 145 -12.66 19.04 23.51
N PHE A 146 -13.85 18.85 22.95
CA PHE A 146 -14.42 17.52 22.75
C PHE A 146 -13.52 16.64 21.87
N TYR A 147 -13.01 17.17 20.76
CA TYR A 147 -12.08 16.46 19.88
C TYR A 147 -10.82 16.01 20.63
N ILE A 148 -10.19 16.95 21.36
CA ILE A 148 -8.98 16.70 22.15
C ILE A 148 -9.22 15.61 23.20
N GLU A 149 -10.33 15.67 23.95
CA GLU A 149 -10.67 14.66 24.96
C GLU A 149 -10.84 13.27 24.35
N LYS A 150 -11.50 13.19 23.19
CA LYS A 150 -11.68 11.94 22.45
C LYS A 150 -10.34 11.38 21.97
N MET A 151 -9.45 12.21 21.45
CA MET A 151 -8.11 11.79 21.00
C MET A 151 -7.22 11.34 22.17
N LEU A 152 -7.11 12.16 23.23
CA LEU A 152 -6.28 11.83 24.39
C LEU A 152 -6.68 10.51 25.06
N SER A 153 -7.96 10.16 25.00
CA SER A 153 -8.47 8.91 25.56
C SER A 153 -8.06 7.64 24.78
N ARG A 154 -7.53 7.80 23.55
CA ARG A 154 -7.19 6.71 22.62
C ARG A 154 -5.70 6.47 22.48
N PHE A 155 -4.86 7.39 22.92
CA PHE A 155 -3.41 7.22 22.87
C PHE A 155 -2.90 6.05 23.74
N PRO A 156 -1.72 5.49 23.39
CA PRO A 156 -0.85 5.88 22.28
C PRO A 156 -1.37 5.47 20.89
N THR A 157 -0.98 6.22 19.85
CA THR A 157 -1.07 5.79 18.45
C THR A 157 0.20 5.04 18.04
N TRP A 158 0.11 4.23 16.99
CA TRP A 158 1.26 3.48 16.47
C TRP A 158 2.43 4.39 16.08
N THR A 159 2.15 5.50 15.39
CA THR A 159 3.15 6.49 14.96
C THR A 159 3.80 7.24 16.12
N GLN A 160 3.06 7.53 17.20
CA GLN A 160 3.66 8.02 18.44
C GLN A 160 4.67 7.03 19.01
N ILE A 161 4.47 5.73 18.84
CA ILE A 161 5.36 4.70 19.38
C ILE A 161 6.57 4.51 18.46
N THR A 162 6.33 4.18 17.19
CA THR A 162 7.41 3.84 16.23
C THR A 162 8.22 5.05 15.81
N GLY A 163 7.66 6.25 15.91
CA GLY A 163 8.33 7.52 15.63
C GLY A 163 8.88 8.24 16.87
N SER A 164 8.79 7.65 18.06
CA SER A 164 9.34 8.26 19.28
C SER A 164 10.87 8.31 19.29
N ILE A 165 11.51 7.22 18.87
CA ILE A 165 12.94 6.99 19.05
C ILE A 165 13.44 5.95 18.03
N ILE A 166 14.71 6.02 17.63
CA ILE A 166 15.41 4.92 16.95
C ILE A 166 16.19 4.15 18.03
N PRO A 167 15.74 2.96 18.44
CA PRO A 167 16.34 2.31 19.62
C PRO A 167 17.78 1.88 19.38
N LYS A 168 18.65 2.26 20.31
CA LYS A 168 20.02 1.76 20.46
C LYS A 168 20.01 0.47 21.26
N ASN A 169 21.02 -0.38 21.04
CA ASN A 169 21.35 -1.49 21.93
C ASN A 169 21.79 -0.96 23.32
N GLY A 170 21.01 -1.25 24.36
CA GLY A 170 21.28 -0.84 25.74
C GLY A 170 20.41 0.31 26.22
N LEU A 171 21.02 1.41 26.67
CA LEU A 171 20.31 2.55 27.26
C LEU A 171 19.71 3.49 26.20
N ASN A 172 18.42 3.78 26.36
CA ASN A 172 17.61 4.69 25.54
C ASN A 172 16.89 5.70 26.44
N ILE A 173 16.74 6.94 25.96
CA ILE A 173 16.13 8.04 26.71
C ILE A 173 14.82 8.48 26.05
N PHE A 174 13.73 8.50 26.83
CA PHE A 174 12.47 9.10 26.44
C PHE A 174 12.29 10.44 27.16
N TYR A 175 12.37 11.52 26.39
CA TYR A 175 12.00 12.86 26.84
C TYR A 175 10.50 12.96 27.00
N ASP A 176 10.07 13.31 28.21
CA ASP A 176 8.68 13.48 28.55
C ASP A 176 8.30 14.97 28.48
N GLU A 177 7.48 15.29 27.48
CA GLU A 177 6.99 16.64 27.20
C GLU A 177 5.60 16.90 27.80
N SER A 178 5.21 16.16 28.83
CA SER A 178 3.94 16.39 29.52
C SER A 178 3.74 17.85 29.92
N PHE A 179 4.81 18.54 30.35
CA PHE A 179 4.78 19.94 30.75
C PHE A 179 4.39 20.92 29.63
N PRO A 180 5.15 21.03 28.51
CA PRO A 180 4.74 21.87 27.40
C PRO A 180 3.35 21.54 26.84
N TRP A 181 2.97 20.26 26.82
CA TRP A 181 1.68 19.84 26.29
C TRP A 181 0.51 20.19 27.21
N HIS A 182 0.62 20.06 28.53
CA HIS A 182 -0.49 20.45 29.39
C HIS A 182 -0.77 21.96 29.30
N LEU A 183 0.26 22.79 29.09
CA LEU A 183 0.08 24.23 28.87
C LEU A 183 -0.71 24.48 27.59
N ARG A 184 -0.30 23.85 26.49
CA ARG A 184 -0.99 23.95 25.19
C ARG A 184 -2.44 23.44 25.27
N LEU A 185 -2.66 22.33 25.97
CA LEU A 185 -3.99 21.76 26.15
C LEU A 185 -4.88 22.63 27.07
N SER A 186 -4.28 23.33 28.04
CA SER A 186 -4.96 24.35 28.85
C SER A 186 -5.40 25.55 28.00
N GLU A 187 -4.59 25.99 27.03
CA GLU A 187 -4.95 27.06 26.09
C GLU A 187 -6.18 26.70 25.24
N TYR A 188 -6.39 25.39 24.97
CA TYR A 188 -7.59 24.88 24.30
C TYR A 188 -8.79 24.64 25.24
N GLY A 189 -8.71 25.02 26.51
CA GLY A 189 -9.81 24.93 27.49
C GLY A 189 -10.06 23.53 28.05
N LEU A 190 -9.08 22.62 27.96
CA LEU A 190 -9.19 21.26 28.51
C LEU A 190 -9.24 21.30 30.05
N THR A 191 -10.16 20.52 30.65
CA THR A 191 -10.22 20.36 32.12
C THR A 191 -9.16 19.36 32.60
N ASN A 192 -8.50 19.66 33.72
CA ASN A 192 -7.40 18.87 34.30
C ASN A 192 -6.33 18.48 33.26
N PRO A 193 -5.79 19.46 32.51
CA PRO A 193 -4.91 19.18 31.38
C PRO A 193 -3.64 18.45 31.81
N GLU A 194 -3.08 18.76 32.99
CA GLU A 194 -1.89 18.10 33.52
C GLU A 194 -2.09 16.58 33.67
N SER A 195 -3.14 16.16 34.40
CA SER A 195 -3.44 14.74 34.62
C SER A 195 -3.73 13.99 33.31
N LYS A 196 -4.51 14.59 32.40
CA LYS A 196 -4.83 13.97 31.09
C LYS A 196 -3.58 13.82 30.22
N THR A 197 -2.71 14.82 30.23
CA THR A 197 -1.44 14.80 29.48
C THR A 197 -0.50 13.76 30.07
N GLN A 198 -0.35 13.73 31.39
CA GLN A 198 0.51 12.76 32.08
C GLN A 198 0.08 11.33 31.77
N LYS A 199 -1.23 11.02 31.86
CA LYS A 199 -1.77 9.70 31.51
C LYS A 199 -1.48 9.31 30.05
N THR A 200 -1.54 10.29 29.14
CA THR A 200 -1.20 10.09 27.72
C THR A 200 0.27 9.69 27.56
N TYR A 201 1.19 10.43 28.20
CA TYR A 201 2.62 10.12 28.16
C TYR A 201 2.98 8.83 28.88
N ASP A 202 2.30 8.45 29.96
CA ASP A 202 2.47 7.16 30.62
C ASP A 202 2.11 6.00 29.67
N GLY A 203 1.01 6.15 28.92
CA GLY A 203 0.62 5.19 27.88
C GLY A 203 1.68 5.06 26.78
N ILE A 204 2.13 6.20 26.24
CA ILE A 204 3.18 6.24 25.21
C ILE A 204 4.48 5.63 25.73
N PHE A 205 4.98 6.06 26.88
CA PHE A 205 6.23 5.57 27.48
C PHE A 205 6.22 4.04 27.63
N ASN A 206 5.13 3.48 28.14
CA ASN A 206 5.00 2.03 28.31
C ASN A 206 4.98 1.28 26.98
N ALA A 207 4.31 1.81 25.95
CA ALA A 207 4.29 1.21 24.63
C ALA A 207 5.66 1.32 23.92
N VAL A 208 6.36 2.46 24.04
CA VAL A 208 7.73 2.64 23.54
C VAL A 208 8.68 1.68 24.25
N LYS A 209 8.55 1.50 25.57
CA LYS A 209 9.34 0.53 26.33
C LYS A 209 9.17 -0.90 25.80
N ARG A 210 7.96 -1.28 25.37
CA ARG A 210 7.71 -2.57 24.70
C ARG A 210 8.31 -2.61 23.30
N TYR A 211 8.12 -1.57 22.49
CA TYR A 211 8.70 -1.46 21.16
C TYR A 211 10.22 -1.63 21.16
N ILE A 212 10.95 -0.92 22.05
CA ILE A 212 12.41 -1.05 22.09
C ILE A 212 12.87 -2.42 22.57
N LYS A 213 12.08 -3.10 23.41
CA LYS A 213 12.37 -4.45 23.88
C LYS A 213 12.10 -5.50 22.80
N LEU A 214 11.09 -5.29 21.96
CA LEU A 214 10.81 -6.14 20.80
C LEU A 214 12.04 -6.24 19.89
N ILE A 215 12.77 -5.14 19.74
CA ILE A 215 14.04 -5.08 19.01
C ILE A 215 15.12 -5.89 19.75
N ASN A 216 15.41 -5.51 21.00
CA ASN A 216 16.41 -6.16 21.84
C ASN A 216 15.89 -6.22 23.28
N PRO A 217 15.68 -7.43 23.86
CA PRO A 217 15.15 -7.59 25.22
C PRO A 217 15.98 -6.91 26.32
N ASN A 218 17.26 -6.68 26.07
CA ASN A 218 18.19 -6.02 27.00
C ASN A 218 18.13 -4.49 26.93
N ASN A 219 17.34 -3.93 26.02
CA ASN A 219 17.16 -2.49 25.94
C ASN A 219 16.42 -1.95 27.16
N ILE A 220 16.93 -0.83 27.65
CA ILE A 220 16.39 -0.08 28.78
C ILE A 220 15.91 1.27 28.27
N LEU A 221 14.70 1.65 28.66
CA LEU A 221 14.16 2.99 28.47
C LEU A 221 14.13 3.69 29.82
N VAL A 222 14.76 4.85 29.91
CA VAL A 222 14.62 5.76 31.06
C VAL A 222 13.82 6.99 30.63
N ARG A 223 13.03 7.52 31.56
CA ARG A 223 12.20 8.70 31.33
C ARG A 223 12.90 9.93 31.86
N VAL A 224 12.85 11.01 31.09
CA VAL A 224 13.42 12.31 31.46
C VAL A 224 12.35 13.39 31.29
N PRO A 225 11.60 13.74 32.35
CA PRO A 225 10.64 14.84 32.34
C PRO A 225 11.31 16.18 32.07
N PHE A 226 10.69 16.98 31.21
CA PHE A 226 11.22 18.29 30.85
C PHE A 226 11.33 19.24 32.04
N VAL A 227 10.37 19.18 32.96
CA VAL A 227 10.37 19.98 34.20
C VAL A 227 11.65 19.74 34.99
N ASP A 228 12.11 18.49 35.04
CA ASP A 228 13.27 18.09 35.83
C ASP A 228 14.59 18.55 35.22
N LEU A 229 14.65 18.75 33.89
CA LEU A 229 15.80 19.38 33.24
C LEU A 229 15.98 20.85 33.67
N ASN A 230 14.92 21.46 34.22
CA ASN A 230 14.91 22.78 34.82
C ASN A 230 15.56 23.87 33.93
N LEU A 231 15.33 23.78 32.61
CA LEU A 231 16.00 24.60 31.59
C LEU A 231 15.84 26.11 31.80
N LYS A 232 14.71 26.50 32.41
CA LYS A 232 14.39 27.89 32.75
C LYS A 232 15.14 28.38 33.98
N ASN A 233 14.99 27.71 35.13
CA ASN A 233 15.53 28.25 36.39
C ASN A 233 17.07 28.14 36.44
N ASN A 234 17.65 27.18 35.72
CA ASN A 234 19.11 27.06 35.59
C ASN A 234 19.71 28.01 34.52
N GLY A 235 18.91 28.90 33.90
CA GLY A 235 19.40 29.93 32.98
C GLY A 235 19.72 29.48 31.55
N PHE A 236 19.65 28.18 31.24
CA PHE A 236 20.05 27.62 29.94
C PHE A 236 19.31 28.21 28.73
N LEU A 237 18.00 28.44 28.86
CA LEU A 237 17.23 29.10 27.81
C LEU A 237 17.67 30.56 27.63
N SER A 238 17.84 31.29 28.73
CA SER A 238 18.27 32.69 28.70
C SER A 238 19.60 32.85 27.98
N ASP A 239 20.57 31.98 28.28
CA ASP A 239 21.89 32.02 27.65
C ASP A 239 21.84 31.67 26.16
N TRP A 240 20.97 30.75 25.76
CA TRP A 240 20.75 30.46 24.34
C TRP A 240 20.10 31.63 23.60
N PHE A 241 19.09 32.28 24.17
CA PHE A 241 18.51 33.49 23.56
C PHE A 241 19.53 34.64 23.46
N LYS A 242 20.47 34.75 24.41
CA LYS A 242 21.59 35.70 24.31
C LYS A 242 22.51 35.35 23.14
N SER A 243 22.86 34.08 22.97
CA SER A 243 23.75 33.65 21.88
C SER A 243 23.11 33.84 20.50
N THR A 244 21.78 33.73 20.39
CA THR A 244 21.08 33.93 19.11
C THR A 244 20.71 35.39 18.82
N LYS A 245 20.91 36.30 19.77
CA LYS A 245 20.47 37.71 19.69
C LYS A 245 21.04 38.45 18.48
N LEU A 246 22.29 38.19 18.10
CA LEU A 246 22.90 38.79 16.92
C LEU A 246 22.13 38.42 15.64
N HIS A 247 21.79 37.13 15.47
CA HIS A 247 21.03 36.68 14.30
C HIS A 247 19.61 37.26 14.27
N LEU A 248 18.98 37.41 15.44
CA LEU A 248 17.69 38.08 15.53
C LEU A 248 17.78 39.54 15.10
N ASN A 249 18.73 40.31 15.65
CA ASN A 249 18.94 41.71 15.30
C ASN A 249 19.19 41.85 13.78
N ASN A 250 19.95 40.92 13.21
CA ASN A 250 20.20 40.87 11.77
C ASN A 250 18.91 40.64 10.97
N ILE A 251 18.05 39.69 11.38
CA ILE A 251 16.74 39.47 10.76
C ILE A 251 15.86 40.72 10.89
N GLU A 252 15.83 41.34 12.07
CA GLU A 252 15.00 42.53 12.30
C GLU A 252 15.47 43.72 11.45
N SER A 253 16.78 43.90 11.29
CA SER A 253 17.37 44.89 10.40
C SER A 253 17.09 44.59 8.92
N GLU A 254 17.39 43.36 8.47
CA GLU A 254 17.24 42.88 7.08
C GLU A 254 15.82 43.09 6.54
N TYR A 255 14.80 42.88 7.39
CA TYR A 255 13.38 43.02 7.03
C TYR A 255 12.71 44.29 7.58
N SER A 256 13.50 45.21 8.16
CA SER A 256 13.02 46.47 8.76
C SER A 256 11.83 46.27 9.72
N LEU A 257 12.00 45.34 10.65
CA LEU A 257 11.03 44.95 11.66
C LEU A 257 11.34 45.66 12.98
N LYS A 258 10.31 45.93 13.79
CA LYS A 258 10.51 46.47 15.14
C LYS A 258 11.23 45.44 16.02
N ASN A 259 12.22 45.91 16.78
CA ASN A 259 12.93 45.11 17.76
C ASN A 259 11.97 44.53 18.79
N ILE A 260 12.11 43.23 19.05
CA ILE A 260 11.30 42.54 20.05
C ILE A 260 12.05 42.50 21.37
N ALA A 261 11.39 42.95 22.45
CA ALA A 261 11.81 42.60 23.80
C ALA A 261 11.59 41.09 24.01
N ILE A 262 12.69 40.33 24.03
CA ILE A 262 12.63 38.90 24.32
C ILE A 262 12.67 38.72 25.84
N ASN A 263 11.66 38.03 26.36
CA ASN A 263 11.75 37.43 27.68
C ASN A 263 11.84 35.91 27.49
N PRO A 264 13.04 35.30 27.63
CA PRO A 264 13.24 33.85 27.53
C PRO A 264 12.24 33.05 28.39
N ASN A 265 11.82 33.62 29.52
CA ASN A 265 10.90 32.99 30.47
C ASN A 265 9.47 32.85 29.95
N ASN A 266 9.10 33.58 28.89
CA ASN A 266 7.77 33.56 28.28
C ASN A 266 7.70 32.64 27.05
N HIS A 267 8.81 32.01 26.67
CA HIS A 267 8.91 31.17 25.46
C HIS A 267 9.01 29.68 25.80
N LEU A 268 8.03 29.17 26.58
CA LEU A 268 7.98 27.78 27.04
C LEU A 268 8.03 26.75 25.89
N LYS A 269 7.55 27.10 24.69
CA LYS A 269 7.70 26.27 23.46
C LYS A 269 9.17 26.02 23.05
N SER A 270 10.10 26.87 23.49
CA SER A 270 11.54 26.72 23.20
C SER A 270 12.17 25.56 23.98
N TRP A 271 11.49 25.01 24.99
CA TRP A 271 11.97 23.84 25.74
C TRP A 271 12.07 22.62 24.82
N VAL A 272 11.04 22.38 24.01
CA VAL A 272 11.03 21.29 23.02
C VAL A 272 12.19 21.45 22.05
N LYS A 273 12.35 22.63 21.45
CA LYS A 273 13.46 22.93 20.54
C LYS A 273 14.84 22.77 21.16
N TYR A 274 15.00 23.18 22.42
CA TYR A 274 16.27 23.05 23.12
C TYR A 274 16.72 21.58 23.18
N THR A 275 15.77 20.64 23.23
CA THR A 275 16.10 19.22 23.20
C THR A 275 16.59 18.70 21.86
N TYR A 276 16.49 19.47 20.78
CA TYR A 276 16.93 19.09 19.43
C TYR A 276 18.33 19.59 19.07
N PHE A 277 18.70 20.79 19.53
CA PHE A 277 20.00 21.38 19.21
C PHE A 277 20.46 22.44 20.22
N GLY A 278 19.94 22.39 21.45
CA GLY A 278 20.39 23.26 22.53
C GLY A 278 21.85 22.97 22.89
N PRO A 279 22.73 23.98 23.00
CA PRO A 279 24.18 23.77 23.14
C PRO A 279 24.61 22.93 24.35
N LYS A 280 23.82 22.93 25.44
CA LYS A 280 24.14 22.19 26.68
C LYS A 280 23.22 21.00 26.96
N ILE A 281 22.31 20.63 26.06
CA ILE A 281 21.31 19.59 26.36
C ILE A 281 21.93 18.26 26.81
N ILE A 282 23.08 17.89 26.23
CA ILE A 282 23.85 16.71 26.62
C ILE A 282 24.18 16.70 28.10
N GLU A 283 24.85 17.77 28.54
CA GLU A 283 25.38 17.90 29.89
C GLU A 283 24.25 17.82 30.91
N ILE A 284 23.15 18.52 30.61
CA ILE A 284 21.95 18.56 31.45
C ILE A 284 21.33 17.16 31.57
N THR A 285 21.17 16.46 30.45
CA THR A 285 20.60 15.10 30.45
C THR A 285 21.52 14.10 31.14
N LYS A 286 22.84 14.17 30.92
CA LYS A 286 23.81 13.32 31.64
C LYS A 286 23.73 13.53 33.14
N LYS A 287 23.72 14.79 33.58
CA LYS A 287 23.57 15.15 35.00
C LYS A 287 22.29 14.55 35.58
N TYR A 288 21.16 14.74 34.90
CA TYR A 288 19.89 14.14 35.32
C TYR A 288 19.97 12.62 35.48
N LEU A 289 20.61 11.92 34.53
CA LEU A 289 20.78 10.47 34.59
C LEU A 289 21.69 10.02 35.74
N LEU A 290 22.77 10.74 36.02
CA LEU A 290 23.66 10.45 37.13
C LEU A 290 22.94 10.60 38.47
N ASP A 291 22.17 11.68 38.62
CA ASP A 291 21.47 12.02 39.85
C ASP A 291 20.28 11.08 40.11
N ASN A 292 19.53 10.69 39.08
CA ASN A 292 18.26 9.95 39.23
C ASN A 292 18.35 8.45 38.90
N TYR A 293 19.37 8.02 38.15
CA TYR A 293 19.53 6.63 37.73
C TYR A 293 20.97 6.12 37.93
N PRO A 294 21.57 6.22 39.14
CA PRO A 294 22.99 5.98 39.37
C PRO A 294 23.46 4.57 38.96
N ILE A 295 22.65 3.54 39.23
CA ILE A 295 22.97 2.14 38.87
C ILE A 295 23.05 1.97 37.34
N ILE A 296 22.06 2.52 36.61
CA ILE A 296 22.03 2.47 35.15
C ILE A 296 23.18 3.30 34.59
N SER A 297 23.43 4.47 35.17
CA SER A 297 24.49 5.38 34.74
C SER A 297 25.88 4.79 34.89
N ALA A 298 26.15 4.06 35.98
CA ALA A 298 27.39 3.31 36.15
C ALA A 298 27.53 2.17 35.12
N LYS A 299 26.46 1.37 34.92
CA LYS A 299 26.45 0.24 33.97
C LYS A 299 26.73 0.67 32.52
N TYR A 300 26.21 1.82 32.11
CA TYR A 300 26.34 2.31 30.74
C TYR A 300 27.34 3.46 30.59
N HIS A 301 28.19 3.70 31.60
CA HIS A 301 29.23 4.73 31.61
C HIS A 301 28.71 6.09 31.10
N VAL A 302 27.62 6.60 31.69
CA VAL A 302 26.89 7.77 31.17
C VAL A 302 27.76 9.02 30.99
N ASN A 303 28.81 9.17 31.82
CA ASN A 303 29.79 10.25 31.71
C ASN A 303 30.53 10.27 30.37
N GLU A 304 30.80 9.09 29.82
CA GLU A 304 31.62 8.88 28.61
C GLU A 304 30.78 8.89 27.32
N VAL A 305 29.45 8.99 27.43
CA VAL A 305 28.57 8.93 26.25
C VAL A 305 28.73 10.18 25.36
N SER A 306 28.91 9.99 24.05
CA SER A 306 28.74 11.02 23.01
C SER A 306 27.28 11.08 22.52
N ILE A 307 26.76 12.20 22.03
CA ILE A 307 25.30 12.34 21.79
C ILE A 307 24.87 12.14 20.35
N HIS A 308 23.70 11.49 20.28
CA HIS A 308 22.72 11.62 19.23
C HIS A 308 21.48 12.35 19.79
N ILE A 309 21.18 13.52 19.25
CA ILE A 309 19.99 14.26 19.64
C ILE A 309 18.79 13.78 18.85
N ARG A 310 17.69 13.62 19.60
CA ARG A 310 16.29 13.44 19.20
C ARG A 310 16.07 13.26 17.71
N ASN A 311 15.84 12.01 17.37
CA ASN A 311 15.87 11.46 16.01
C ASN A 311 14.59 11.74 15.22
N LYS A 312 13.57 12.26 15.91
CA LYS A 312 12.34 12.71 15.29
C LYS A 312 12.64 13.99 14.53
N GLN A 313 12.15 14.11 13.32
CA GLN A 313 12.13 15.42 12.68
C GLN A 313 11.14 16.26 13.52
N ILE A 314 11.49 17.51 13.90
CA ILE A 314 10.43 18.36 14.47
C ILE A 314 9.43 18.55 13.34
N ASP A 315 8.27 17.91 13.48
CA ASP A 315 7.08 18.07 12.62
C ASP A 315 5.93 18.77 13.40
N HIS A 316 6.26 19.45 14.50
CA HIS A 316 5.32 19.95 15.52
C HIS A 316 5.36 21.46 15.82
N LEU A 317 6.06 22.25 15.03
CA LEU A 317 5.95 23.70 15.09
C LEU A 317 4.99 24.16 13.99
N ASP A 318 4.38 25.33 14.15
CA ASP A 318 3.36 25.87 13.23
C ASP A 318 3.91 26.15 11.79
N THR A 319 5.01 25.52 11.38
CA THR A 319 5.94 25.98 10.35
C THR A 319 6.56 24.93 9.39
N GLU A 320 6.25 23.64 9.42
CA GLU A 320 7.21 22.66 8.83
C GLU A 320 7.04 22.20 7.37
N ARG A 321 5.98 22.59 6.65
CA ARG A 321 5.89 22.35 5.18
C ARG A 321 5.22 23.48 4.41
N LEU A 322 4.23 24.09 5.03
CA LEU A 322 3.52 25.26 4.48
C LEU A 322 4.34 26.55 4.63
N ASN A 323 5.39 26.56 5.45
CA ASN A 323 6.28 27.71 5.62
C ASN A 323 7.61 27.57 4.87
N GLY A 324 7.59 27.00 3.66
CA GLY A 324 8.72 27.06 2.72
C GLY A 324 9.25 28.49 2.49
N TRP A 325 8.46 29.52 2.79
CA TRP A 325 8.91 30.92 2.80
C TRP A 325 10.00 31.20 3.85
N MET A 326 10.01 30.49 4.99
CA MET A 326 11.04 30.60 6.04
C MET A 326 12.38 30.08 5.53
N HIS A 327 12.39 29.10 4.63
CA HIS A 327 13.58 28.47 4.04
C HIS A 327 14.41 29.50 3.30
N SER A 328 13.75 30.33 2.48
CA SER A 328 14.44 31.43 1.80
C SER A 328 15.00 32.48 2.77
N ILE A 329 14.37 32.69 3.93
CA ILE A 329 14.83 33.68 4.91
C ILE A 329 16.03 33.13 5.69
N ALA A 330 15.94 31.88 6.16
CA ALA A 330 17.03 31.21 6.87
C ALA A 330 18.32 31.20 6.02
N LEU A 331 18.19 30.84 4.74
CA LEU A 331 19.32 30.68 3.82
C LEU A 331 19.65 31.90 2.95
N LYS A 332 18.99 33.04 3.15
CA LYS A 332 19.17 34.25 2.31
C LYS A 332 18.97 33.99 0.80
N GLY A 333 18.01 33.13 0.45
CA GLY A 333 17.69 32.77 -0.93
C GLY A 333 17.18 33.97 -1.76
N LYS A 334 17.21 33.86 -3.10
CA LYS A 334 16.68 34.89 -4.02
C LYS A 334 15.21 35.20 -3.69
N ALA A 335 14.96 36.28 -2.96
CA ALA A 335 13.61 36.73 -2.70
C ALA A 335 13.13 37.56 -3.90
N GLU A 336 12.13 37.07 -4.64
CA GLU A 336 11.42 37.92 -5.58
C GLU A 336 10.86 39.16 -4.88
N ARG A 337 10.87 40.30 -5.56
CA ARG A 337 10.52 41.62 -5.01
C ARG A 337 9.09 41.71 -4.45
N ILE A 338 8.16 40.87 -4.94
CA ILE A 338 6.78 40.74 -4.44
C ILE A 338 6.70 39.85 -3.19
N VAL A 339 7.64 38.93 -3.05
CA VAL A 339 7.73 37.96 -1.94
C VAL A 339 8.35 38.59 -0.68
N SER A 340 9.19 39.63 -0.80
CA SER A 340 9.79 40.33 0.35
C SER A 340 8.75 41.11 1.18
N LEU A 341 7.74 41.72 0.54
CA LEU A 341 6.68 42.48 1.22
C LEU A 341 5.71 41.58 2.02
N ARG A 342 5.30 40.43 1.45
CA ARG A 342 4.45 39.44 2.14
C ARG A 342 5.18 38.79 3.32
N LYS A 343 6.47 38.46 3.18
CA LYS A 343 7.29 37.87 4.25
C LYS A 343 7.40 38.76 5.49
N LYS A 344 7.50 40.08 5.32
CA LYS A 344 7.53 41.04 6.43
C LYS A 344 6.29 40.95 7.34
N GLN A 345 5.11 40.75 6.75
CA GLN A 345 3.84 40.60 7.49
C GLN A 345 3.72 39.23 8.19
N LEU A 346 4.38 38.20 7.66
CA LEU A 346 4.35 36.83 8.19
C LEU A 346 5.37 36.59 9.32
N LEU A 347 6.42 37.42 9.44
CA LEU A 347 7.45 37.31 10.48
C LEU A 347 6.93 37.77 11.85
N THR A 348 6.13 36.92 12.49
CA THR A 348 5.71 37.05 13.89
C THR A 348 6.93 37.06 14.82
N LYS A 349 6.73 37.49 16.07
CA LYS A 349 7.79 37.45 17.09
C LYS A 349 8.38 36.06 17.26
N TYR A 350 7.53 35.04 17.16
CA TYR A 350 7.90 33.65 17.23
C TYR A 350 8.78 33.22 16.04
N HIS A 351 8.33 33.48 14.80
CA HIS A 351 9.09 33.09 13.59
C HIS A 351 10.50 33.69 13.56
N ARG A 352 10.65 34.95 13.98
CA ARG A 352 11.97 35.62 14.03
C ARG A 352 12.93 34.93 15.00
N LEU A 353 12.42 34.52 16.17
CA LEU A 353 13.19 33.76 17.15
C LEU A 353 13.61 32.40 16.60
N GLU A 354 12.70 31.67 15.96
CA GLU A 354 13.03 30.38 15.33
C GLU A 354 14.14 30.54 14.30
N LEU A 355 13.99 31.48 13.37
CA LEU A 355 14.96 31.75 12.32
C LEU A 355 16.32 32.17 12.89
N SER A 356 16.33 32.90 14.01
CA SER A 356 17.58 33.27 14.70
C SER A 356 18.31 32.06 15.28
N GLN A 357 17.57 31.12 15.89
CA GLN A 357 18.11 29.88 16.44
C GLN A 357 18.62 28.95 15.34
N TYR A 358 17.90 28.87 14.22
CA TYR A 358 18.34 28.12 13.05
C TYR A 358 19.61 28.71 12.43
N ARG A 359 19.68 30.02 12.19
CA ARG A 359 20.91 30.68 11.67
C ARG A 359 22.11 30.43 12.60
N TRP A 360 21.90 30.52 13.92
CA TRP A 360 22.93 30.18 14.90
C TRP A 360 23.38 28.73 14.78
N LEU A 361 22.46 27.77 14.68
CA LEU A 361 22.78 26.36 14.49
C LEU A 361 23.63 26.14 13.24
N LEU A 362 23.27 26.74 12.11
CA LEU A 362 24.00 26.59 10.84
C LEU A 362 25.46 27.05 10.94
N GLU A 363 25.71 28.12 11.69
CA GLU A 363 27.04 28.69 11.87
C GLU A 363 27.89 27.94 12.90
N ASN A 364 27.27 27.21 13.84
CA ASN A 364 27.97 26.57 14.96
C ASN A 364 27.93 25.03 14.90
N ILE A 365 27.26 24.43 13.91
CA ILE A 365 27.01 22.98 13.90
C ILE A 365 28.29 22.16 14.04
N ASP A 366 29.35 22.50 13.32
CA ASP A 366 30.59 21.71 13.30
C ASP A 366 31.34 21.70 14.65
N ASP A 367 31.04 22.66 15.53
CA ASP A 367 31.63 22.78 16.87
C ASP A 367 30.73 22.17 17.96
N LEU A 368 29.49 21.82 17.61
CA LEU A 368 28.54 21.25 18.55
C LEU A 368 28.79 19.75 18.71
N PRO A 369 28.82 19.22 19.95
CA PRO A 369 28.97 17.78 20.22
C PRO A 369 27.68 16.96 19.93
N LEU A 370 26.85 17.45 19.00
CA LEU A 370 25.50 16.98 18.73
C LEU A 370 25.44 16.38 17.33
N GLY A 371 24.91 15.17 17.21
CA GLY A 371 24.58 14.56 15.91
C GLY A 371 23.09 14.20 15.82
N PHE A 372 22.53 14.16 14.62
CA PHE A 372 21.13 13.85 14.32
C PHE A 372 21.02 12.74 13.29
N THR A 373 19.96 11.93 13.39
CA THR A 373 19.54 11.02 12.31
C THR A 373 18.02 11.04 12.17
N GLY A 374 17.54 11.05 10.93
CA GLY A 374 16.12 10.78 10.63
C GLY A 374 15.85 9.29 10.50
N PHE A 375 14.57 8.91 10.42
CA PHE A 375 14.18 7.53 10.19
C PHE A 375 13.00 7.38 9.24
N LEU A 376 12.91 6.18 8.65
CA LEU A 376 11.79 5.73 7.83
C LEU A 376 10.50 5.65 8.66
N ASP A 377 9.62 6.61 8.44
CA ASP A 377 8.33 6.69 9.13
C ASP A 377 7.22 5.87 8.42
N LEU A 378 6.08 5.72 9.08
CA LEU A 378 4.92 4.98 8.60
C LEU A 378 4.24 5.76 7.46
N ALA A 379 4.60 5.41 6.23
CA ALA A 379 4.01 5.98 5.02
C ALA A 379 2.93 5.07 4.43
N TYR A 380 1.76 5.63 4.13
CA TYR A 380 0.67 4.96 3.42
C TYR A 380 0.13 5.88 2.32
N ASN A 381 0.03 5.36 1.10
CA ASN A 381 -0.49 6.09 -0.05
C ASN A 381 0.26 7.41 -0.34
N GLY A 382 1.54 7.48 0.03
CA GLY A 382 2.38 8.69 -0.08
C GLY A 382 2.22 9.70 1.07
N PHE A 383 1.38 9.41 2.05
CA PHE A 383 1.14 10.23 3.23
C PHE A 383 1.86 9.66 4.45
N PHE A 384 2.34 10.53 5.34
CA PHE A 384 2.77 10.11 6.68
C PHE A 384 1.59 10.14 7.63
N LEU A 385 1.29 9.02 8.29
CA LEU A 385 0.05 8.88 9.04
C LEU A 385 -0.01 9.69 10.36
N HIS A 386 1.11 10.25 10.82
CA HIS A 386 1.11 11.24 11.90
C HIS A 386 0.82 12.67 11.42
N GLU A 387 1.02 12.96 10.13
CA GLU A 387 0.83 14.30 9.56
C GLU A 387 -0.47 14.44 8.80
N ASP A 388 -0.80 13.44 7.99
CA ASP A 388 -1.81 13.51 6.97
C ASP A 388 -2.91 12.51 7.25
N THR A 389 -4.15 13.00 7.13
CA THR A 389 -5.33 12.18 7.27
C THR A 389 -5.52 11.33 6.02
N ILE A 390 -5.92 10.07 6.21
CA ILE A 390 -6.36 9.20 5.12
C ILE A 390 -7.73 9.68 4.57
N ASN A 391 -8.51 10.39 5.39
CA ASN A 391 -9.79 10.97 4.97
C ASN A 391 -9.59 12.20 4.09
N SER A 392 -10.44 12.40 3.08
CA SER A 392 -10.37 13.59 2.24
C SER A 392 -10.67 14.87 3.01
N LYS A 393 -10.15 16.00 2.54
CA LYS A 393 -10.36 17.32 3.16
C LYS A 393 -11.86 17.67 3.20
N GLU A 394 -12.59 17.32 2.15
CA GLU A 394 -14.04 17.52 2.05
C GLU A 394 -14.79 16.70 3.10
N LEU A 395 -14.37 15.45 3.33
CA LEU A 395 -14.94 14.59 4.36
C LEU A 395 -14.67 15.14 5.75
N ILE A 396 -13.43 15.57 6.04
CA ILE A 396 -13.09 16.20 7.33
C ILE A 396 -13.91 17.47 7.55
N LYS A 397 -14.04 18.34 6.54
CA LYS A 397 -14.88 19.55 6.63
C LYS A 397 -16.34 19.22 6.90
N LYS A 398 -16.88 18.20 6.24
CA LYS A 398 -18.23 17.72 6.49
C LYS A 398 -18.38 17.20 7.92
N MET A 399 -17.45 16.38 8.40
CA MET A 399 -17.45 15.87 9.78
C MET A 399 -17.32 16.98 10.82
N VAL A 400 -16.52 18.02 10.56
CA VAL A 400 -16.41 19.19 11.43
C VAL A 400 -17.76 19.93 11.52
N LYS A 401 -18.50 20.02 10.41
CA LYS A 401 -19.82 20.66 10.35
C LYS A 401 -20.92 19.80 11.00
N ASP A 402 -20.93 18.51 10.71
CA ASP A 402 -21.98 17.57 11.13
C ASP A 402 -21.74 17.02 12.54
N GLY A 403 -20.51 17.17 13.07
CA GLY A 403 -20.04 16.59 14.32
C GLY A 403 -19.28 15.26 14.12
N PHE A 404 -18.28 15.01 14.97
CA PHE A 404 -17.52 13.76 14.95
C PHE A 404 -18.29 12.62 15.63
N ASN A 405 -18.35 11.45 15.00
CA ASN A 405 -18.84 10.21 15.60
C ASN A 405 -17.68 9.34 16.13
N ASN A 406 -18.00 8.26 16.86
CA ASN A 406 -16.95 7.36 17.36
C ASN A 406 -16.23 6.61 16.23
N ASP A 407 -16.90 6.33 15.09
CA ASP A 407 -16.29 5.64 13.94
C ASP A 407 -15.08 6.40 13.37
N PHE A 408 -15.12 7.74 13.39
CA PHE A 408 -13.97 8.57 13.03
C PHE A 408 -12.79 8.32 13.96
N PHE A 409 -13.03 8.35 15.27
CA PHE A 409 -11.98 8.24 16.27
C PHE A 409 -11.44 6.82 16.43
N ASP A 410 -12.29 5.80 16.23
CA ASP A 410 -11.95 4.38 16.36
C ASP A 410 -11.66 3.71 14.99
N SER A 411 -11.49 4.52 13.94
CA SER A 411 -11.23 4.04 12.57
C SER A 411 -10.00 3.12 12.53
N PRO A 412 -10.08 1.91 11.94
CA PRO A 412 -8.96 0.98 11.84
C PRO A 412 -7.85 1.46 10.88
N LEU A 413 -8.04 2.62 10.24
CA LEU A 413 -7.04 3.25 9.39
C LEU A 413 -5.94 3.97 10.20
N ARG A 414 -6.17 4.23 11.49
CA ARG A 414 -5.19 4.81 12.42
C ARG A 414 -5.12 3.95 13.68
N LEU A 415 -4.09 3.12 13.82
CA LEU A 415 -3.93 2.25 14.99
C LEU A 415 -3.66 3.05 16.27
N HIS A 416 -4.45 2.76 17.30
CA HIS A 416 -4.35 3.28 18.64
C HIS A 416 -4.79 2.24 19.68
N SER A 417 -4.65 2.56 20.96
CA SER A 417 -4.84 1.59 22.07
C SER A 417 -6.23 0.94 22.17
N ARG A 418 -7.25 1.43 21.45
CA ARG A 418 -8.64 0.95 21.56
C ARG A 418 -9.15 0.21 20.33
N ASN A 419 -8.45 0.27 19.21
CA ASN A 419 -8.91 -0.34 17.94
C ASN A 419 -7.96 -1.44 17.45
N VAL A 420 -7.13 -2.01 18.33
CA VAL A 420 -6.12 -3.01 17.98
C VAL A 420 -6.73 -4.19 17.21
N GLU A 421 -7.83 -4.77 17.73
CA GLU A 421 -8.49 -5.89 17.04
C GLU A 421 -9.10 -5.46 15.70
N SER A 422 -9.76 -4.30 15.61
CA SER A 422 -10.30 -3.77 14.35
C SER A 422 -9.22 -3.54 13.29
N VAL A 423 -8.01 -3.13 13.70
CA VAL A 423 -6.85 -2.96 12.82
C VAL A 423 -6.33 -4.33 12.37
N ILE A 424 -6.24 -5.30 13.27
CA ILE A 424 -5.83 -6.67 12.93
C ILE A 424 -6.84 -7.30 11.95
N ASP A 425 -8.13 -7.10 12.18
CA ASP A 425 -9.19 -7.51 11.25
C ASP A 425 -9.03 -6.85 9.89
N LEU A 426 -8.72 -5.54 9.83
CA LEU A 426 -8.41 -4.85 8.59
C LEU A 426 -7.19 -5.47 7.88
N LEU A 427 -6.09 -5.68 8.61
CA LEU A 427 -4.86 -6.27 8.08
C LEU A 427 -5.08 -7.71 7.61
N SER A 428 -5.99 -8.46 8.24
CA SER A 428 -6.31 -9.84 7.88
C SER A 428 -6.93 -9.95 6.49
N ARG A 429 -7.58 -8.88 6.01
CA ARG A 429 -8.22 -8.84 4.69
C ARG A 429 -7.21 -8.89 3.54
N PHE A 430 -5.98 -8.43 3.76
CA PHE A 430 -4.90 -8.52 2.77
C PHE A 430 -4.43 -9.97 2.52
N LYS A 431 -4.86 -10.93 3.36
CA LYS A 431 -4.62 -12.36 3.15
C LYS A 431 -5.50 -12.96 2.04
N ASN A 432 -6.55 -12.27 1.63
CA ASN A 432 -7.55 -12.81 0.71
C ASN A 432 -7.35 -12.26 -0.71
N PRO A 433 -7.07 -13.11 -1.72
CA PRO A 433 -6.87 -12.69 -3.12
C PRO A 433 -8.10 -12.08 -3.79
N ASN A 434 -9.28 -12.23 -3.17
CA ASN A 434 -10.53 -11.78 -3.75
C ASN A 434 -10.83 -10.28 -3.52
N THR A 435 -9.98 -9.54 -2.81
CA THR A 435 -10.33 -8.18 -2.35
C THR A 435 -10.07 -7.07 -3.37
N VAL A 436 -9.13 -7.17 -4.32
CA VAL A 436 -8.88 -6.04 -5.26
C VAL A 436 -8.62 -6.39 -6.74
N SER A 437 -7.84 -7.41 -7.16
CA SER A 437 -7.67 -7.70 -8.61
C SER A 437 -8.49 -8.85 -9.21
N PHE A 438 -9.23 -9.60 -8.37
CA PHE A 438 -10.02 -10.74 -8.83
C PHE A 438 -11.07 -10.37 -9.91
N ALA A 439 -11.47 -9.10 -10.00
CA ALA A 439 -12.47 -8.67 -10.97
C ALA A 439 -12.01 -8.83 -12.42
N THR A 440 -10.82 -8.39 -12.83
CA THR A 440 -10.52 -8.26 -14.27
C THR A 440 -10.23 -9.59 -14.96
N ASN A 441 -9.45 -10.47 -14.34
CA ASN A 441 -9.14 -11.79 -14.90
C ASN A 441 -10.31 -12.78 -14.77
N THR A 442 -11.05 -12.72 -13.67
CA THR A 442 -12.26 -13.56 -13.55
C THR A 442 -13.35 -13.06 -14.49
N LEU A 443 -13.48 -11.74 -14.72
CA LEU A 443 -14.41 -11.21 -15.73
C LEU A 443 -13.98 -11.57 -17.16
N SER A 444 -12.68 -11.52 -17.49
CA SER A 444 -12.20 -11.92 -18.81
C SER A 444 -12.38 -13.42 -19.05
N GLU A 445 -12.09 -14.26 -18.05
CA GLU A 445 -12.32 -15.70 -18.09
C GLU A 445 -13.82 -16.03 -18.16
N LEU A 446 -14.67 -15.36 -17.38
CA LEU A 446 -16.13 -15.48 -17.46
C LEU A 446 -16.64 -15.12 -18.85
N THR A 447 -16.10 -14.06 -19.46
CA THR A 447 -16.45 -13.64 -20.83
C THR A 447 -16.05 -14.71 -21.83
N ARG A 448 -14.81 -15.20 -21.77
CA ARG A 448 -14.29 -16.28 -22.63
C ARG A 448 -15.11 -17.56 -22.49
N LEU A 449 -15.47 -17.96 -21.27
CA LEU A 449 -16.28 -19.14 -21.00
C LEU A 449 -17.72 -18.98 -21.51
N LYS A 450 -18.33 -17.79 -21.36
CA LYS A 450 -19.65 -17.48 -21.95
C LYS A 450 -19.64 -17.58 -23.47
N GLU A 451 -18.59 -17.09 -24.13
CA GLU A 451 -18.43 -17.23 -25.58
C GLU A 451 -18.27 -18.70 -26.01
N LYS A 452 -17.45 -19.47 -25.28
CA LYS A 452 -17.27 -20.91 -25.52
C LYS A 452 -18.59 -21.68 -25.32
N HIS A 453 -19.35 -21.35 -24.27
CA HIS A 453 -20.68 -21.92 -24.01
C HIS A 453 -21.66 -21.62 -25.16
N LYS A 454 -21.70 -20.37 -25.64
CA LYS A 454 -22.52 -19.97 -26.80
C LYS A 454 -22.16 -20.74 -28.06
N SER A 455 -20.86 -20.94 -28.30
CA SER A 455 -20.35 -21.75 -29.42
C SER A 455 -20.79 -23.21 -29.34
N ILE A 456 -20.66 -23.84 -28.16
CA ILE A 456 -21.10 -25.23 -27.93
C ILE A 456 -22.62 -25.36 -28.08
N CYS A 457 -23.40 -24.43 -27.53
CA CYS A 457 -24.86 -24.42 -27.70
C CYS A 457 -25.26 -24.34 -29.19
N LYS A 458 -24.55 -23.53 -29.98
CA LYS A 458 -24.75 -23.45 -31.43
C LYS A 458 -24.42 -24.78 -32.12
N LYS A 459 -23.29 -25.43 -31.76
CA LYS A 459 -22.92 -26.75 -32.29
C LYS A 459 -23.95 -27.82 -31.96
N ILE A 460 -24.43 -27.87 -30.71
CA ILE A 460 -25.50 -28.78 -30.27
C ILE A 460 -26.78 -28.56 -31.10
N LYS A 461 -27.20 -27.30 -31.31
CA LYS A 461 -28.39 -26.98 -32.11
C LYS A 461 -28.26 -27.45 -33.56
N VAL A 462 -27.10 -27.22 -34.18
CA VAL A 462 -26.80 -27.68 -35.55
C VAL A 462 -26.81 -29.20 -35.63
N LEU A 463 -26.15 -29.88 -34.70
CA LEU A 463 -26.04 -31.35 -34.70
C LEU A 463 -27.40 -32.03 -34.46
N ASN A 464 -28.23 -31.48 -33.57
CA ASN A 464 -29.62 -31.93 -33.38
C ASN A 464 -30.45 -31.79 -34.67
N SER A 465 -30.38 -30.64 -35.35
CA SER A 465 -31.05 -30.43 -36.64
C SER A 465 -30.56 -31.42 -37.70
N PHE A 466 -29.26 -31.73 -37.69
CA PHE A 466 -28.65 -32.69 -38.61
C PHE A 466 -29.13 -34.12 -38.37
N ILE A 467 -29.12 -34.58 -37.11
CA ILE A 467 -29.66 -35.88 -36.69
C ILE A 467 -31.14 -36.00 -37.08
N GLN A 468 -31.96 -35.00 -36.72
CA GLN A 468 -33.38 -34.97 -37.08
C GLN A 468 -33.60 -35.03 -38.59
N SER A 469 -32.80 -34.29 -39.37
CA SER A 469 -32.87 -34.29 -40.83
C SER A 469 -32.55 -35.66 -41.42
N PHE A 470 -31.56 -36.37 -40.88
CA PHE A 470 -31.19 -37.69 -41.37
C PHE A 470 -32.13 -38.79 -40.91
N THR A 471 -32.68 -38.72 -39.70
CA THR A 471 -33.75 -39.64 -39.28
C THR A 471 -34.96 -39.50 -40.20
N LYS A 472 -35.33 -38.26 -40.56
CA LYS A 472 -36.40 -37.98 -41.52
C LYS A 472 -36.04 -38.45 -42.94
N ALA A 473 -34.78 -38.31 -43.36
CA ALA A 473 -34.30 -38.82 -44.64
C ALA A 473 -34.38 -40.35 -44.72
N ILE A 474 -33.99 -41.07 -43.66
CA ILE A 474 -34.13 -42.53 -43.58
C ILE A 474 -35.59 -42.91 -43.81
N LYS A 475 -36.53 -42.27 -43.12
CA LYS A 475 -37.97 -42.53 -43.31
C LYS A 475 -38.39 -42.34 -44.77
N ILE A 476 -38.05 -41.20 -45.38
CA ILE A 476 -38.35 -40.93 -46.80
C ILE A 476 -37.79 -42.03 -47.72
N PHE A 477 -36.50 -42.33 -47.59
CA PHE A 477 -35.83 -43.27 -48.49
C PHE A 477 -36.28 -44.72 -48.28
N THR A 478 -36.59 -45.12 -47.04
CA THR A 478 -37.16 -46.44 -46.73
C THR A 478 -38.55 -46.57 -47.35
N ASP A 479 -39.42 -45.56 -47.19
CA ASP A 479 -40.77 -45.59 -47.74
C ASP A 479 -40.77 -45.61 -49.28
N ILE A 480 -39.78 -44.93 -49.90
CA ILE A 480 -39.51 -44.99 -51.34
C ILE A 480 -39.17 -46.43 -51.78
N THR A 481 -38.28 -47.11 -51.05
CA THR A 481 -37.86 -48.49 -51.41
C THR A 481 -38.96 -49.53 -51.20
N ILE A 482 -39.88 -49.33 -50.25
CA ILE A 482 -40.96 -50.28 -49.94
C ILE A 482 -42.15 -50.11 -50.89
N SER A 483 -42.56 -48.86 -51.15
CA SER A 483 -43.81 -48.58 -51.88
C SER A 483 -43.65 -48.67 -53.40
N GLY A 484 -42.43 -48.57 -53.93
CA GLY A 484 -42.16 -48.55 -55.37
C GLY A 484 -42.88 -47.43 -56.14
N SER A 485 -43.51 -46.48 -55.44
CA SER A 485 -44.45 -45.52 -56.00
C SER A 485 -43.97 -44.08 -55.85
N CYS A 486 -44.43 -43.22 -56.76
CA CYS A 486 -44.12 -41.79 -56.77
C CYS A 486 -44.82 -41.00 -55.64
N LEU A 487 -45.65 -41.58 -54.76
CA LEU A 487 -46.49 -40.83 -53.81
C LEU A 487 -46.41 -41.40 -52.40
N LEU A 488 -45.81 -40.65 -51.46
CA LEU A 488 -45.63 -41.05 -50.06
C LEU A 488 -46.60 -40.31 -49.14
N ASP A 489 -47.40 -41.06 -48.36
CA ASP A 489 -48.26 -40.51 -47.29
C ASP A 489 -47.45 -40.40 -45.99
N ILE A 490 -46.85 -39.24 -45.75
CA ILE A 490 -46.06 -39.01 -44.53
C ILE A 490 -46.96 -38.37 -43.47
N ASN A 491 -47.59 -39.20 -42.64
CA ASN A 491 -48.28 -38.69 -41.46
C ASN A 491 -47.30 -38.13 -40.42
N GLU A 492 -47.70 -36.97 -39.88
CA GLU A 492 -47.15 -36.14 -38.80
C GLU A 492 -45.71 -35.60 -38.94
N GLY A 493 -45.59 -34.26 -38.92
CA GLY A 493 -44.30 -33.56 -38.69
C GLY A 493 -43.46 -33.22 -39.94
N PHE A 494 -44.02 -33.34 -41.14
CA PHE A 494 -43.40 -32.94 -42.40
C PHE A 494 -44.09 -31.72 -43.02
N ASN A 495 -43.30 -30.72 -43.41
CA ASN A 495 -43.76 -29.57 -44.20
C ASN A 495 -42.67 -29.20 -45.22
N LYS A 496 -43.00 -28.27 -46.12
CA LYS A 496 -42.07 -27.78 -47.16
C LYS A 496 -40.74 -27.28 -46.61
N GLY A 497 -40.75 -26.61 -45.45
CA GLY A 497 -39.55 -26.13 -44.76
C GLY A 497 -38.66 -27.28 -44.29
N VAL A 498 -39.25 -28.30 -43.66
CA VAL A 498 -38.56 -29.52 -43.21
C VAL A 498 -37.94 -30.28 -44.38
N LEU A 499 -38.68 -30.46 -45.49
CA LEU A 499 -38.14 -31.14 -46.67
C LEU A 499 -36.97 -30.35 -47.26
N THR A 500 -37.07 -29.03 -47.32
CA THR A 500 -35.97 -28.16 -47.79
C THR A 500 -34.73 -28.31 -46.92
N GLU A 501 -34.90 -28.40 -45.60
CA GLU A 501 -33.79 -28.61 -44.65
C GLU A 501 -33.15 -30.00 -44.81
N VAL A 502 -33.96 -31.06 -44.93
CA VAL A 502 -33.50 -32.43 -45.18
C VAL A 502 -32.70 -32.51 -46.48
N LYS A 503 -33.23 -31.98 -47.59
CA LYS A 503 -32.54 -31.92 -48.88
C LYS A 503 -31.18 -31.22 -48.75
N ARG A 504 -31.17 -30.03 -48.14
CA ARG A 504 -29.95 -29.23 -47.97
C ARG A 504 -28.88 -29.99 -47.19
N ASN A 505 -29.25 -30.64 -46.10
CA ASN A 505 -28.31 -31.37 -45.25
C ASN A 505 -27.80 -32.65 -45.91
N LEU A 506 -28.67 -33.39 -46.62
CA LEU A 506 -28.27 -34.53 -47.45
C LEU A 506 -27.32 -34.12 -48.56
N LEU A 507 -27.63 -33.06 -49.33
CA LEU A 507 -26.78 -32.59 -50.42
C LEU A 507 -25.39 -32.18 -49.92
N LYS A 508 -25.31 -31.45 -48.80
CA LYS A 508 -24.03 -31.08 -48.18
C LYS A 508 -23.22 -32.31 -47.79
N ARG A 509 -23.87 -33.31 -47.21
CA ARG A 509 -23.21 -34.55 -46.77
C ARG A 509 -22.75 -35.38 -47.96
N VAL A 510 -23.58 -35.51 -48.98
CA VAL A 510 -23.24 -36.20 -50.24
C VAL A 510 -22.06 -35.49 -50.91
N SER A 511 -22.02 -34.16 -50.99
CA SER A 511 -20.83 -33.43 -51.49
C SER A 511 -19.55 -33.77 -50.74
N TYR A 512 -19.62 -33.86 -49.40
CA TYR A 512 -18.47 -34.19 -48.56
C TYR A 512 -18.04 -35.66 -48.71
N ASP A 513 -18.99 -36.57 -48.60
CA ASP A 513 -18.73 -38.01 -48.67
C ASP A 513 -18.33 -38.45 -50.09
N THR A 514 -18.79 -37.79 -51.16
CA THR A 514 -18.36 -38.09 -52.54
C THR A 514 -16.85 -37.96 -52.69
N GLN A 515 -16.24 -36.92 -52.10
CA GLN A 515 -14.79 -36.74 -52.15
C GLN A 515 -14.02 -37.86 -51.43
N TYR A 516 -14.63 -38.46 -50.41
CA TYR A 516 -14.08 -39.60 -49.67
C TYR A 516 -14.30 -40.92 -50.41
N TYR A 517 -15.49 -41.15 -50.96
CA TYR A 517 -15.86 -42.34 -51.72
C TYR A 517 -15.03 -42.50 -53.00
N LEU A 518 -14.71 -41.39 -53.69
CA LEU A 518 -13.81 -41.38 -54.85
C LEU A 518 -12.37 -41.83 -54.54
N LYS A 519 -11.94 -41.77 -53.26
CA LYS A 519 -10.59 -42.15 -52.82
C LYS A 519 -10.51 -43.58 -52.26
N SER A 520 -11.64 -44.24 -52.04
CA SER A 520 -11.69 -45.58 -51.45
C SER A 520 -11.69 -46.66 -52.55
N GLU A 521 -10.67 -47.53 -52.59
CA GLU A 521 -10.57 -48.65 -53.54
C GLU A 521 -11.81 -49.55 -53.55
N LYS A 522 -12.39 -49.84 -52.38
CA LYS A 522 -13.55 -50.73 -52.23
C LYS A 522 -14.82 -50.29 -52.98
N TYR A 523 -14.99 -48.99 -53.23
CA TYR A 523 -16.17 -48.45 -53.90
C TYR A 523 -15.87 -47.95 -55.31
N ARG A 524 -14.58 -47.92 -55.68
CA ARG A 524 -14.09 -47.42 -56.98
C ARG A 524 -14.76 -48.14 -58.15
N ASP A 525 -14.94 -49.45 -58.04
CA ASP A 525 -15.50 -50.30 -59.10
C ASP A 525 -17.01 -50.10 -59.34
N LEU A 526 -17.77 -49.68 -58.32
CA LEU A 526 -19.18 -49.27 -58.46
C LEU A 526 -19.33 -47.95 -59.23
N PHE A 527 -18.26 -47.15 -59.34
CA PHE A 527 -18.27 -45.82 -59.96
C PHE A 527 -17.67 -45.78 -61.39
N ILE A 528 -17.02 -46.85 -61.85
CA ILE A 528 -16.25 -46.85 -63.11
C ILE A 528 -17.14 -46.87 -64.37
N ASN A 529 -18.43 -47.22 -64.29
CA ASN A 529 -19.32 -47.22 -65.47
C ASN A 529 -20.57 -46.34 -65.30
N LYS A 530 -20.54 -45.16 -65.95
CA LYS A 530 -21.64 -44.23 -66.29
C LYS A 530 -22.37 -43.47 -65.14
N VAL A 531 -22.03 -42.18 -65.10
CA VAL A 531 -22.66 -40.99 -64.46
C VAL A 531 -22.18 -40.68 -63.05
N ASP A 532 -21.68 -39.45 -62.90
CA ASP A 532 -21.34 -38.73 -61.67
C ASP A 532 -22.34 -39.02 -60.52
N PHE A 533 -21.93 -39.89 -59.58
CA PHE A 533 -22.71 -40.29 -58.39
C PHE A 533 -23.29 -39.08 -57.65
N HIS A 534 -22.48 -38.03 -57.53
CA HIS A 534 -22.89 -36.77 -56.91
C HIS A 534 -24.03 -36.13 -57.70
N LYS A 535 -23.92 -36.07 -59.04
CA LYS A 535 -24.96 -35.53 -59.94
C LYS A 535 -26.25 -36.35 -59.88
N LYS A 536 -26.17 -37.69 -59.87
CA LYS A 536 -27.34 -38.59 -59.76
C LYS A 536 -28.06 -38.48 -58.43
N ILE A 537 -27.33 -38.59 -57.31
CA ILE A 537 -27.95 -38.43 -55.98
C ILE A 537 -28.51 -37.02 -55.79
N LYS A 538 -27.84 -36.00 -56.32
CA LYS A 538 -28.35 -34.63 -56.32
C LYS A 538 -29.66 -34.52 -57.11
N ILE A 539 -29.79 -35.18 -58.26
CA ILE A 539 -31.04 -35.25 -59.02
C ILE A 539 -32.12 -35.95 -58.19
N ILE A 540 -31.84 -37.11 -57.61
CA ILE A 540 -32.79 -37.87 -56.77
C ILE A 540 -33.28 -37.01 -55.59
N ILE A 541 -32.37 -36.36 -54.85
CA ILE A 541 -32.72 -35.49 -53.71
C ILE A 541 -33.51 -34.27 -54.18
N ASN A 542 -33.13 -33.65 -55.31
CA ASN A 542 -33.83 -32.47 -55.82
C ASN A 542 -35.23 -32.79 -56.33
N ASN A 543 -35.44 -33.99 -56.89
CA ASN A 543 -36.73 -34.46 -57.41
C ASN A 543 -37.78 -34.75 -56.32
N LEU A 544 -37.42 -34.75 -55.04
CA LEU A 544 -38.39 -34.89 -53.94
C LEU A 544 -39.27 -33.62 -53.81
N VAL A 545 -40.51 -33.61 -54.26
CA VAL A 545 -41.40 -32.44 -54.20
C VAL A 545 -42.44 -32.60 -53.10
N PHE A 546 -42.69 -31.53 -52.32
CA PHE A 546 -43.79 -31.49 -51.35
C PHE A 546 -45.07 -30.97 -52.02
N LEU A 547 -46.15 -31.75 -51.98
CA LEU A 547 -47.44 -31.36 -52.57
C LEU A 547 -48.37 -30.73 -51.51
N GLU A 548 -48.56 -29.42 -51.61
CA GLU A 548 -49.41 -28.64 -50.69
C GLU A 548 -50.90 -29.00 -50.79
N GLN A 549 -51.39 -29.37 -51.98
CA GLN A 549 -52.80 -29.70 -52.23
C GLN A 549 -53.16 -31.17 -51.91
N GLY A 550 -52.18 -32.01 -51.54
CA GLY A 550 -52.33 -33.47 -51.44
C GLY A 550 -52.23 -34.06 -50.04
N LYS A 551 -52.58 -33.33 -48.97
CA LYS A 551 -52.46 -33.77 -47.55
C LYS A 551 -51.02 -34.05 -47.07
N GLY A 552 -50.02 -33.31 -47.56
CA GLY A 552 -48.64 -33.40 -47.03
C GLY A 552 -47.76 -34.51 -47.63
N LYS A 553 -48.06 -34.92 -48.87
CA LYS A 553 -47.36 -36.00 -49.57
C LYS A 553 -46.04 -35.53 -50.21
N ILE A 554 -45.06 -36.43 -50.24
CA ILE A 554 -43.81 -36.25 -50.99
C ILE A 554 -43.86 -37.08 -52.26
N VAL A 555 -43.48 -36.46 -53.38
CA VAL A 555 -43.45 -37.09 -54.71
C VAL A 555 -42.05 -37.11 -55.29
N THR A 556 -41.71 -38.16 -56.02
CA THR A 556 -40.48 -38.28 -56.80
C THR A 556 -40.82 -38.65 -58.24
N ASN A 557 -40.19 -38.02 -59.23
CA ASN A 557 -40.42 -38.35 -60.64
C ASN A 557 -39.52 -39.54 -61.03
N SER A 558 -40.13 -40.72 -61.18
CA SER A 558 -39.58 -41.99 -61.70
C SER A 558 -38.21 -42.43 -61.15
N ILE A 559 -38.23 -43.42 -60.25
CA ILE A 559 -37.04 -44.12 -59.75
C ILE A 559 -36.87 -45.40 -60.59
N ASN A 560 -35.73 -45.58 -61.24
CA ASN A 560 -35.40 -46.85 -61.92
C ASN A 560 -34.65 -47.81 -60.97
N GLU A 561 -34.44 -49.07 -61.36
CA GLU A 561 -33.74 -50.07 -60.53
C GLU A 561 -32.34 -49.62 -60.07
N ARG A 562 -31.61 -48.84 -60.89
CA ARG A 562 -30.27 -48.32 -60.53
C ARG A 562 -30.33 -47.17 -59.52
N ASP A 563 -31.44 -46.45 -59.45
CA ASP A 563 -31.66 -45.43 -58.42
C ASP A 563 -31.94 -46.09 -57.05
N ASN A 564 -32.54 -47.29 -57.03
CA ASN A 564 -32.74 -48.08 -55.80
C ASN A 564 -31.41 -48.51 -55.17
N GLU A 565 -30.43 -48.97 -55.96
CA GLU A 565 -29.10 -49.33 -55.43
C GLU A 565 -28.40 -48.13 -54.75
N LEU A 566 -28.53 -46.93 -55.33
CA LEU A 566 -27.98 -45.69 -54.77
C LEU A 566 -28.70 -45.27 -53.48
N ILE A 567 -30.03 -45.42 -53.44
CA ILE A 567 -30.83 -45.15 -52.24
C ILE A 567 -30.46 -46.12 -51.12
N GLN A 568 -30.22 -47.41 -51.43
CA GLN A 568 -29.76 -48.40 -50.45
C GLN A 568 -28.39 -48.04 -49.85
N LEU A 569 -27.45 -47.53 -50.66
CA LEU A 569 -26.17 -47.03 -50.15
C LEU A 569 -26.33 -45.84 -49.19
N ILE A 570 -27.27 -44.93 -49.47
CA ILE A 570 -27.64 -43.83 -48.56
C ILE A 570 -28.23 -44.41 -47.27
N LEU A 571 -29.16 -45.35 -47.36
CA LEU A 571 -29.81 -45.99 -46.21
C LEU A 571 -28.84 -46.78 -45.32
N ILE A 572 -27.79 -47.36 -45.86
CA ILE A 572 -26.71 -48.01 -45.08
C ILE A 572 -25.83 -46.98 -44.35
N SER A 573 -25.65 -45.81 -44.96
CA SER A 573 -24.71 -44.78 -44.47
C SER A 573 -25.33 -43.88 -43.41
N LEU A 574 -26.59 -43.48 -43.56
CA LEU A 574 -27.27 -42.54 -42.66
C LEU A 574 -27.33 -43.02 -41.20
N PRO A 575 -27.63 -44.29 -40.85
CA PRO A 575 -27.63 -44.76 -39.48
C PRO A 575 -26.25 -44.65 -38.80
N LYS A 576 -25.17 -44.90 -39.55
CA LYS A 576 -23.79 -44.74 -39.04
C LYS A 576 -23.48 -43.28 -38.74
N ILE A 577 -23.92 -42.38 -39.62
CA ILE A 577 -23.75 -40.93 -39.45
C ILE A 577 -24.55 -40.42 -38.25
N ILE A 578 -25.79 -40.89 -38.09
CA ILE A 578 -26.63 -40.57 -36.92
C ILE A 578 -25.95 -41.06 -35.64
N LYS A 579 -25.51 -42.32 -35.60
CA LYS A 579 -24.84 -42.90 -34.42
C LYS A 579 -23.59 -42.12 -34.02
N GLN A 580 -22.76 -41.72 -34.99
CA GLN A 580 -21.59 -40.88 -34.74
C GLN A 580 -22.00 -39.49 -34.24
N SER A 581 -22.98 -38.87 -34.89
CA SER A 581 -23.49 -37.55 -34.49
C SER A 581 -24.11 -37.57 -33.09
N ASP A 582 -24.77 -38.66 -32.69
CA ASP A 582 -25.31 -38.85 -31.34
C ASP A 582 -24.21 -38.99 -30.29
N ALA A 583 -23.11 -39.68 -30.62
CA ALA A 583 -21.94 -39.77 -29.75
C ALA A 583 -21.29 -38.39 -29.55
N ASP A 584 -21.08 -37.64 -30.63
CA ASP A 584 -20.55 -36.28 -30.59
C ASP A 584 -21.50 -35.33 -29.82
N LEU A 585 -22.81 -35.51 -29.98
CA LEU A 585 -23.83 -34.75 -29.24
C LEU A 585 -23.75 -35.00 -27.73
N LYS A 586 -23.54 -36.25 -27.31
CA LYS A 586 -23.35 -36.59 -25.88
C LYS A 586 -22.12 -35.88 -25.31
N ILE A 587 -20.99 -35.90 -26.03
CA ILE A 587 -19.75 -35.21 -25.62
C ILE A 587 -20.01 -33.70 -25.49
N LEU A 588 -20.63 -33.09 -26.50
CA LEU A 588 -20.94 -31.66 -26.48
C LEU A 588 -21.90 -31.28 -25.33
N LYS A 589 -22.90 -32.12 -25.03
CA LYS A 589 -23.81 -31.90 -23.89
C LYS A 589 -23.07 -31.99 -22.55
N GLN A 590 -22.16 -32.94 -22.39
CA GLN A 590 -21.32 -33.02 -21.18
C GLN A 590 -20.43 -31.77 -21.03
N GLN A 591 -19.77 -31.34 -22.11
CA GLN A 591 -18.98 -30.10 -22.12
C GLN A 591 -19.83 -28.87 -21.81
N LYS A 592 -21.05 -28.79 -22.34
CA LYS A 592 -22.00 -27.72 -22.04
C LYS A 592 -22.33 -27.67 -20.55
N ASN A 593 -22.72 -28.80 -19.96
CA ASN A 593 -23.10 -28.87 -18.55
C ASN A 593 -21.91 -28.51 -17.63
N PHE A 594 -20.71 -28.97 -17.96
CA PHE A 594 -19.49 -28.61 -17.25
C PHE A 594 -19.18 -27.11 -17.33
N LEU A 595 -19.36 -26.49 -18.51
CA LEU A 595 -19.20 -25.05 -18.66
C LEU A 595 -20.28 -24.27 -17.90
N GLU A 596 -21.53 -24.73 -17.88
CA GLU A 596 -22.62 -24.10 -17.13
C GLU A 596 -22.36 -24.11 -15.62
N SER A 597 -21.88 -25.23 -15.08
CA SER A 597 -21.52 -25.32 -13.66
C SER A 597 -20.33 -24.40 -13.33
N THR A 598 -19.30 -24.40 -14.18
CA THR A 598 -18.11 -23.55 -14.01
C THR A 598 -18.47 -22.06 -14.07
N ILE A 599 -19.25 -21.63 -15.06
CA ILE A 599 -19.73 -20.25 -15.19
C ILE A 599 -20.56 -19.85 -13.97
N SER A 600 -21.43 -20.73 -13.48
CA SER A 600 -22.29 -20.44 -12.33
C SER A 600 -21.49 -20.25 -11.04
N ILE A 601 -20.46 -21.07 -10.82
CA ILE A 601 -19.53 -20.92 -9.69
C ILE A 601 -18.80 -19.58 -9.78
N LEU A 602 -18.16 -19.29 -10.92
CA LEU A 602 -17.41 -18.04 -11.12
C LEU A 602 -18.31 -16.81 -11.00
N TYR A 603 -19.53 -16.87 -11.53
CA TYR A 603 -20.49 -15.76 -11.43
C TYR A 603 -20.91 -15.52 -9.98
N ARG A 604 -21.20 -16.59 -9.23
CA ARG A 604 -21.52 -16.50 -7.80
C ARG A 604 -20.36 -15.88 -7.02
N ASP A 605 -19.14 -16.30 -7.30
CA ASP A 605 -17.95 -15.81 -6.59
C ASP A 605 -17.69 -14.33 -6.89
N VAL A 606 -17.80 -13.91 -8.15
CA VAL A 606 -17.72 -12.49 -8.55
C VAL A 606 -18.83 -11.66 -7.90
N SER A 607 -20.07 -12.15 -7.95
CA SER A 607 -21.21 -11.44 -7.37
C SER A 607 -21.09 -11.29 -5.85
N GLN A 608 -20.68 -12.35 -5.14
CA GLN A 608 -20.44 -12.29 -3.69
C GLN A 608 -19.30 -11.32 -3.35
N ASN A 609 -18.24 -11.30 -4.15
CA ASN A 609 -17.13 -10.36 -3.97
C ASN A 609 -17.58 -8.91 -4.20
N ILE A 610 -18.29 -8.60 -5.28
CA ILE A 610 -18.80 -7.24 -5.56
C ILE A 610 -19.74 -6.78 -4.44
N THR A 611 -20.68 -7.63 -4.00
CA THR A 611 -21.60 -7.28 -2.91
C THR A 611 -20.84 -6.99 -1.62
N LYS A 612 -19.86 -7.83 -1.25
CA LYS A 612 -18.99 -7.60 -0.09
C LYS A 612 -18.21 -6.29 -0.22
N GLN A 613 -17.61 -6.04 -1.39
CA GLN A 613 -16.84 -4.83 -1.67
C GLN A 613 -17.70 -3.55 -1.57
N GLN A 614 -18.96 -3.60 -2.02
CA GLN A 614 -19.88 -2.47 -1.96
C GLN A 614 -20.44 -2.22 -0.55
N SER A 615 -20.62 -3.27 0.24
CA SER A 615 -21.14 -3.14 1.61
C SER A 615 -20.09 -2.69 2.64
N ASP A 616 -18.81 -2.95 2.34
CA ASP A 616 -17.74 -2.80 3.32
C ASP A 616 -16.90 -1.54 3.05
N ILE A 617 -17.07 -0.55 3.94
CA ILE A 617 -16.43 0.77 3.85
C ILE A 617 -14.89 0.73 3.88
N LEU A 618 -14.29 -0.38 4.33
CA LEU A 618 -12.84 -0.52 4.42
C LEU A 618 -12.23 -1.16 3.17
N THR A 619 -13.04 -1.76 2.30
CA THR A 619 -12.59 -2.38 1.04
C THR A 619 -11.67 -1.47 0.21
N PRO A 620 -11.96 -0.17 0.02
CA PRO A 620 -11.10 0.71 -0.79
C PRO A 620 -9.67 0.86 -0.26
N TYR A 621 -9.39 0.44 0.98
CA TYR A 621 -8.08 0.54 1.60
C TYR A 621 -7.27 -0.78 1.58
N VAL A 622 -7.83 -1.86 1.03
CA VAL A 622 -7.21 -3.21 0.99
C VAL A 622 -6.58 -3.49 -0.37
N GLU A 623 -5.70 -2.61 -0.86
CA GLU A 623 -5.01 -2.80 -2.15
C GLU A 623 -3.72 -3.64 -1.98
N ILE A 624 -3.57 -4.71 -2.79
CA ILE A 624 -2.32 -5.51 -2.78
C ILE A 624 -1.22 -4.79 -3.54
N LEU A 625 -1.54 -4.29 -4.75
CA LEU A 625 -0.67 -3.48 -5.59
C LEU A 625 -1.37 -2.16 -5.98
N PRO A 626 -0.61 -1.06 -6.16
CA PRO A 626 0.83 -0.94 -5.91
C PRO A 626 1.17 -0.98 -4.41
N LEU A 627 2.36 -1.45 -4.05
CA LEU A 627 2.75 -1.70 -2.65
C LEU A 627 2.72 -0.44 -1.76
N ASN A 628 2.82 0.76 -2.32
CA ASN A 628 2.71 2.00 -1.54
C ASN A 628 1.28 2.30 -1.06
N ARG A 629 0.28 1.59 -1.58
CA ARG A 629 -1.12 1.64 -1.15
C ARG A 629 -1.52 0.43 -0.31
N ASN A 630 -0.56 -0.41 0.03
CA ASN A 630 -0.78 -1.60 0.83
C ASN A 630 -0.48 -1.28 2.30
N LEU A 631 -1.52 -1.14 3.12
CA LEU A 631 -1.36 -0.76 4.53
C LEU A 631 -0.60 -1.82 5.34
N PHE A 632 -0.74 -3.11 4.98
CA PHE A 632 0.06 -4.18 5.58
C PHE A 632 1.56 -3.96 5.34
N VAL A 633 1.95 -3.57 4.12
CA VAL A 633 3.33 -3.21 3.78
C VAL A 633 3.80 -1.99 4.57
N SER A 634 2.95 -0.99 4.80
CA SER A 634 3.30 0.16 5.65
C SER A 634 3.67 -0.28 7.07
N TYR A 635 2.87 -1.13 7.72
CA TYR A 635 3.23 -1.68 9.04
C TYR A 635 4.50 -2.54 8.99
N MET A 636 4.66 -3.31 7.92
CA MET A 636 5.84 -4.14 7.70
C MET A 636 7.13 -3.31 7.67
N GLN A 637 7.11 -2.12 7.06
CA GLN A 637 8.26 -1.21 7.01
C GLN A 637 8.74 -0.78 8.41
N GLN A 638 7.84 -0.72 9.40
CA GLN A 638 8.20 -0.37 10.78
C GLN A 638 8.84 -1.52 11.57
N LEU A 639 8.82 -2.73 11.02
CA LEU A 639 9.31 -3.97 11.64
C LEU A 639 10.43 -4.65 10.83
N LEU A 640 11.09 -3.93 9.92
CA LEU A 640 12.17 -4.46 9.06
C LEU A 640 13.41 -4.95 9.83
N PHE A 641 13.52 -4.66 11.12
CA PHE A 641 14.55 -5.25 11.99
C PHE A 641 14.31 -6.74 12.30
N ILE A 642 13.14 -7.29 11.93
CA ILE A 642 12.85 -8.72 12.01
C ILE A 642 13.29 -9.37 10.69
N PRO A 643 14.25 -10.33 10.69
CA PRO A 643 14.85 -10.85 9.45
C PRO A 643 13.85 -11.38 8.43
N ILE A 644 12.87 -12.19 8.84
CA ILE A 644 11.87 -12.74 7.92
C ILE A 644 10.97 -11.67 7.30
N ILE A 645 10.66 -10.60 8.05
CA ILE A 645 9.94 -9.44 7.53
C ILE A 645 10.79 -8.72 6.48
N ARG A 646 12.07 -8.48 6.80
CA ARG A 646 13.04 -7.82 5.93
C ARG A 646 13.19 -8.51 4.58
N THR A 647 13.45 -9.82 4.59
CA THR A 647 13.67 -10.59 3.36
C THR A 647 12.39 -10.67 2.52
N SER A 648 11.25 -10.82 3.18
CA SER A 648 9.95 -10.84 2.49
C SER A 648 9.60 -9.48 1.88
N TYR A 649 9.95 -8.37 2.53
CA TYR A 649 9.77 -7.04 1.97
C TYR A 649 10.51 -6.85 0.65
N ILE A 650 11.80 -7.22 0.62
CA ILE A 650 12.62 -7.14 -0.58
C ILE A 650 11.99 -8.00 -1.69
N ALA A 651 11.62 -9.25 -1.38
CA ALA A 651 11.01 -10.16 -2.34
C ALA A 651 9.66 -9.64 -2.89
N MET A 652 8.79 -9.09 -2.04
CA MET A 652 7.52 -8.49 -2.47
C MET A 652 7.74 -7.33 -3.44
N VAL A 653 8.76 -6.50 -3.21
CA VAL A 653 9.13 -5.40 -4.13
C VAL A 653 9.68 -5.95 -5.44
N GLU A 654 10.54 -6.98 -5.41
CA GLU A 654 11.02 -7.65 -6.62
C GLU A 654 9.87 -8.24 -7.45
N ILE A 655 8.88 -8.86 -6.81
CA ILE A 655 7.67 -9.38 -7.46
C ILE A 655 6.86 -8.24 -8.10
N ALA A 656 6.63 -7.14 -7.36
CA ALA A 656 5.86 -6.00 -7.86
C ALA A 656 6.48 -5.39 -9.14
N GLU A 657 7.82 -5.33 -9.18
CA GLU A 657 8.60 -4.77 -10.29
C GLU A 657 8.86 -5.76 -11.44
N ASN A 658 8.54 -7.04 -11.27
CA ASN A 658 8.82 -8.06 -12.28
C ASN A 658 7.95 -7.83 -13.54
N ALA A 659 8.57 -7.51 -14.68
CA ALA A 659 7.86 -7.25 -15.93
C ALA A 659 7.27 -8.50 -16.58
N ASP A 660 7.80 -9.69 -16.26
CA ASP A 660 7.40 -10.97 -16.83
C ASP A 660 6.12 -11.54 -16.18
N LEU A 661 5.76 -11.05 -14.99
CA LEU A 661 4.57 -11.47 -14.26
C LEU A 661 3.39 -10.54 -14.53
N ASN A 662 2.21 -11.11 -14.73
CA ASN A 662 0.98 -10.32 -14.75
C ASN A 662 0.54 -9.92 -13.33
N ASN A 663 -0.34 -8.91 -13.20
CA ASN A 663 -0.73 -8.40 -11.88
C ASN A 663 -1.35 -9.47 -10.96
N CYS A 664 -2.10 -10.43 -11.51
CA CYS A 664 -2.71 -11.50 -10.70
C CYS A 664 -1.66 -12.45 -10.13
N GLU A 665 -0.65 -12.81 -10.92
CA GLU A 665 0.49 -13.61 -10.47
C GLU A 665 1.28 -12.88 -9.39
N LYS A 666 1.54 -11.58 -9.59
CA LYS A 666 2.22 -10.74 -8.59
C LYS A 666 1.46 -10.69 -7.28
N GLU A 667 0.16 -10.38 -7.34
CA GLU A 667 -0.68 -10.30 -6.16
C GLU A 667 -0.75 -11.64 -5.43
N THR A 668 -0.91 -12.76 -6.16
CA THR A 668 -0.93 -14.11 -5.57
C THR A 668 0.35 -14.40 -4.81
N GLN A 669 1.52 -14.10 -5.39
CA GLN A 669 2.80 -14.31 -4.73
C GLN A 669 2.97 -13.39 -3.52
N ILE A 670 2.57 -12.11 -3.63
CA ILE A 670 2.59 -11.15 -2.53
C ILE A 670 1.69 -11.60 -1.37
N ILE A 671 0.49 -12.11 -1.67
CA ILE A 671 -0.45 -12.63 -0.67
C ILE A 671 0.12 -13.85 0.06
N ASN A 672 0.90 -14.69 -0.60
CA ASN A 672 1.58 -15.81 0.06
C ASN A 672 2.58 -15.31 1.13
N TYR A 673 3.32 -14.23 0.83
CA TYR A 673 4.16 -13.57 1.83
C TYR A 673 3.32 -12.97 2.96
N ILE A 674 2.23 -12.25 2.65
CA ILE A 674 1.34 -11.67 3.65
C ILE A 674 0.78 -12.74 4.59
N ASN A 675 0.35 -13.90 4.07
CA ASN A 675 -0.13 -15.02 4.88
C ASN A 675 0.93 -15.55 5.85
N LYS A 676 2.20 -15.63 5.42
CA LYS A 676 3.32 -16.04 6.27
C LYS A 676 3.63 -15.00 7.35
N LEU A 677 3.57 -13.71 6.99
CA LEU A 677 3.97 -12.61 7.87
C LEU A 677 2.88 -12.16 8.82
N PHE A 678 1.60 -12.36 8.47
CA PHE A 678 0.47 -11.83 9.23
C PHE A 678 0.52 -12.19 10.72
N PRO A 679 0.73 -13.46 11.14
CA PRO A 679 0.82 -13.80 12.55
C PRO A 679 1.95 -13.06 13.28
N ILE A 680 3.08 -12.84 12.60
CA ILE A 680 4.25 -12.14 13.17
C ILE A 680 3.90 -10.66 13.41
N ILE A 681 3.30 -10.00 12.42
CA ILE A 681 2.90 -8.59 12.53
C ILE A 681 1.80 -8.43 13.59
N GLU A 682 0.82 -9.34 13.62
CA GLU A 682 -0.24 -9.37 14.62
C GLU A 682 0.32 -9.45 16.04
N ASP A 683 1.20 -10.41 16.31
CA ASP A 683 1.85 -10.59 17.62
C ASP A 683 2.64 -9.33 18.03
N CYS A 684 3.37 -8.73 17.09
CA CYS A 684 4.12 -7.51 17.35
C CYS A 684 3.19 -6.34 17.71
N ILE A 685 2.11 -6.15 16.96
CA ILE A 685 1.11 -5.10 17.22
C ILE A 685 0.46 -5.33 18.59
N LYS A 686 -0.01 -6.54 18.89
CA LYS A 686 -0.63 -6.88 20.17
C LYS A 686 0.33 -6.66 21.33
N TYR A 687 1.57 -7.14 21.23
CA TYR A 687 2.59 -6.93 22.25
C TYR A 687 2.88 -5.44 22.50
N ILE A 688 3.11 -4.66 21.44
CA ILE A 688 3.44 -3.23 21.56
C ILE A 688 2.25 -2.46 22.14
N MET A 689 1.03 -2.67 21.63
CA MET A 689 -0.14 -1.87 21.98
C MET A 689 -0.76 -2.31 23.32
N ASN A 690 -0.99 -3.60 23.50
CA ASN A 690 -1.74 -4.15 24.64
C ASN A 690 -0.84 -4.70 25.76
N GLY A 691 0.42 -5.04 25.45
CA GLY A 691 1.29 -5.78 26.36
C GLY A 691 1.10 -7.30 26.24
N GLY A 692 1.44 -8.03 27.30
CA GLY A 692 1.40 -9.50 27.33
C GLY A 692 2.78 -10.14 27.11
N ASP A 693 2.76 -11.42 26.75
CA ASP A 693 3.97 -12.21 26.56
C ASP A 693 4.82 -11.67 25.41
N TYR A 694 6.14 -11.71 25.62
CA TYR A 694 7.07 -11.35 24.57
C TYR A 694 6.93 -12.35 23.40
N PRO A 695 6.83 -11.89 22.13
CA PRO A 695 6.55 -12.75 20.99
C PRO A 695 7.81 -13.53 20.54
N TRP A 696 8.36 -14.36 21.44
CA TRP A 696 9.62 -15.09 21.26
C TRP A 696 9.62 -15.96 20.00
N GLN A 697 8.50 -16.62 19.72
CA GLN A 697 8.39 -17.48 18.54
C GLN A 697 8.51 -16.67 17.26
N SER A 698 7.72 -15.59 17.17
CA SER A 698 7.68 -14.68 16.02
C SER A 698 9.00 -13.91 15.81
N ARG A 699 9.80 -13.71 16.86
CA ARG A 699 11.11 -13.00 16.78
C ARG A 699 12.34 -13.90 16.57
N PHE A 700 12.31 -15.16 16.99
CA PHE A 700 13.53 -15.98 17.08
C PHE A 700 13.41 -17.44 16.60
N LYS A 701 12.20 -17.95 16.33
CA LYS A 701 12.00 -19.35 15.89
C LYS A 701 11.61 -19.49 14.41
N THR A 702 11.56 -18.39 13.66
CA THR A 702 11.06 -18.34 12.27
C THR A 702 12.12 -18.50 11.21
#